data_AF-A0A7W9ULQ8-F1
#
_entry.id   AF-A0A7W9ULQ8-F1
#
_cell.length_a   1.000
_cell.length_b   1.000
_cell.length_c   1.000
_cell.angle_alpha   90.00
_cell.angle_beta   90.00
_cell.angle_gamma   90.00
#
_symmetry.space_group_name_H-M   'P 1'
#
loop_
_entity.id
_entity.type
_entity.pdbx_description
1 polymer ?
#
loop_
_entity_poly.entity_id
_entity_poly.type
_entity_poly.pdbx_seq_one_letter_code
_entity_poly.pdbx_strand_id
1 'polypeptide(L)'
;MTIADLVAAPDQQQNPLKTLAHVEFQLRVLGLMCAAAADEPTGLTTPGSLDTWSRYIILNKRFFNCDACESLALDVADGINTEIAGGASVRKMRNQVFHGGPDPENIDYEILDQVVTQNASHISEIYDHRHVIKLEPFFITIRGELAILNDYSAAFATYWPRRGPATDITDAEILDSLQRLGPQSGDRLSESYALDIQKDLRGFAERNSIQILVEPPGPIVARWDLRTSSGASRRVDNFEIDVDHARIWRSDSGPRPYKEFLADICNWELLKERLLEELEDSVELQSQISEELFPDLKRHIPNVPAQVHVAAGIFGDGRAATITEVCNRITARTNIYSAATNLITLTGEAGSGKTHSLLQFARESLSPGGGLKPIAIYISSSGSTAQSLDTLLDSGMPRTRIVDKSSILALCRAGLAILVIDGFDELLGFRTYDNPLTGLKPIFDALRGKGTVILSARSSYWEARLRQNLALRDAMDWPPHVTALELLPWRTEQLRELTSQLAVDTTWEHTPAETRQLLTTPFFCLAFAAWARSGTSYDFLPFVVEVYLQRERRKMPGSRGGDLFATSTLADIFSEVAELAARKAVPEISEEELELAASAALDRELTKEEGRRLIALCGVSAEWSDDDLSFKFTHLAIAEQFLARQVARLPIKQAVTLLLAVPISALCARLIVSMWRTEQLKEPHELIAALQRSVTNTEPFEHRSPGAISLGELWSNVYGTVGDSPRIARRITVDYLELRGTAQVDLDQAYIQHLVVGPGIQLRMRSCRVELLDLSNSSEGALIGDSHKQVLQLLTRSELAVGPWSIERALGLAEDSNGGEIDSYFKSHIALSRGPVIVIARDFSPDGEVSLNWILEYGLDEWQDFIRRNQREGEITLEKVNAGGRLKVRVRLKQKITEE
;
A
#
# COMPACT_ATOMS: atom_id res chain seq x y z
N MET A 1 4.67 -2.59 -60.40
CA MET A 1 4.05 -2.74 -59.07
C MET A 1 3.88 -1.38 -58.44
N THR A 2 2.75 -1.13 -57.78
CA THR A 2 2.41 0.13 -57.11
C THR A 2 2.76 0.09 -55.62
N ILE A 3 2.65 1.22 -54.90
CA ILE A 3 2.71 1.23 -53.43
C ILE A 3 1.66 0.30 -52.82
N ALA A 4 0.47 0.18 -53.44
CA ALA A 4 -0.56 -0.75 -53.01
C ALA A 4 -0.07 -2.22 -53.07
N ASP A 5 0.67 -2.59 -54.11
CA ASP A 5 1.26 -3.93 -54.22
C ASP A 5 2.30 -4.20 -53.13
N LEU A 6 3.00 -3.16 -52.66
CA LEU A 6 4.07 -3.22 -51.67
C LEU A 6 3.52 -3.37 -50.24
N VAL A 7 2.44 -2.65 -49.89
CA VAL A 7 1.85 -2.66 -48.53
C VAL A 7 0.75 -3.70 -48.34
N ALA A 8 0.25 -4.31 -49.41
CA ALA A 8 -0.85 -5.27 -49.35
C ALA A 8 -0.62 -6.37 -48.30
N ALA A 9 -1.68 -6.68 -47.56
CA ALA A 9 -1.67 -7.66 -46.48
C ALA A 9 -1.08 -9.02 -46.93
N PRO A 10 -0.41 -9.75 -46.03
CA PRO A 10 -0.02 -11.12 -46.29
C PRO A 10 -1.26 -12.03 -46.42
N ASP A 11 -1.12 -13.18 -47.07
CA ASP A 11 -2.23 -14.15 -47.18
C ASP A 11 -2.67 -14.62 -45.77
N GLN A 12 -3.98 -14.76 -45.52
CA GLN A 12 -4.58 -15.06 -44.20
C GLN A 12 -4.08 -16.35 -43.49
N GLN A 13 -3.23 -17.16 -44.14
CA GLN A 13 -2.66 -18.38 -43.58
C GLN A 13 -1.22 -18.21 -43.05
N GLN A 14 -0.69 -16.99 -42.94
CA GLN A 14 0.68 -16.75 -42.49
C GLN A 14 0.85 -16.72 -40.96
N ASN A 15 2.07 -17.03 -40.52
CA ASN A 15 2.49 -17.03 -39.12
C ASN A 15 2.31 -15.63 -38.48
N PRO A 16 1.78 -15.50 -37.25
CA PRO A 16 1.58 -14.22 -36.54
C PRO A 16 2.82 -13.33 -36.49
N LEU A 17 4.01 -13.93 -36.41
CA LEU A 17 5.29 -13.23 -36.42
C LEU A 17 5.47 -12.41 -37.71
N LYS A 18 5.10 -12.99 -38.85
CA LYS A 18 5.16 -12.33 -40.16
C LYS A 18 4.15 -11.20 -40.26
N THR A 19 2.95 -11.39 -39.70
CA THR A 19 1.90 -10.37 -39.70
C THR A 19 2.30 -9.17 -38.82
N LEU A 20 2.92 -9.41 -37.66
CA LEU A 20 3.49 -8.36 -36.81
C LEU A 20 4.65 -7.62 -37.50
N ALA A 21 5.52 -8.34 -38.21
CA ALA A 21 6.58 -7.75 -39.04
C ALA A 21 6.00 -6.82 -40.12
N HIS A 22 4.86 -7.22 -40.68
CA HIS A 22 4.22 -6.50 -41.78
C HIS A 22 3.62 -5.16 -41.32
N VAL A 23 3.13 -5.06 -40.08
CA VAL A 23 2.69 -3.77 -39.50
C VAL A 23 3.85 -2.76 -39.45
N GLU A 24 5.04 -3.22 -39.03
CA GLU A 24 6.24 -2.38 -39.01
C GLU A 24 6.67 -1.99 -40.43
N PHE A 25 6.63 -2.94 -41.36
CA PHE A 25 6.92 -2.69 -42.76
C PHE A 25 6.00 -1.61 -43.34
N GLN A 26 4.70 -1.67 -43.05
CA GLN A 26 3.72 -0.68 -43.50
C GLN A 26 3.95 0.71 -42.89
N LEU A 27 4.22 0.79 -41.58
CA LEU A 27 4.59 2.06 -40.94
C LEU A 27 5.84 2.67 -41.54
N ARG A 28 6.81 1.83 -41.88
CA ARG A 28 8.03 2.25 -42.54
C ARG A 28 7.75 2.79 -43.94
N VAL A 29 6.91 2.12 -44.73
CA VAL A 29 6.46 2.63 -46.04
C VAL A 29 5.84 4.02 -45.87
N LEU A 30 4.90 4.17 -44.93
CA LEU A 30 4.22 5.45 -44.72
C LEU A 30 5.19 6.54 -44.23
N GLY A 31 6.10 6.23 -43.32
CA GLY A 31 7.12 7.18 -42.86
C GLY A 31 8.05 7.64 -43.97
N LEU A 32 8.48 6.72 -44.86
CA LEU A 32 9.26 7.07 -46.05
C LEU A 32 8.44 7.86 -47.08
N MET A 33 7.12 7.69 -47.14
CA MET A 33 6.24 8.55 -47.95
C MET A 33 6.14 9.96 -47.36
N CYS A 34 6.02 10.11 -46.03
CA CYS A 34 6.06 11.43 -45.39
C CYS A 34 7.38 12.14 -45.69
N ALA A 35 8.50 11.41 -45.65
CA ALA A 35 9.81 11.91 -46.03
C ALA A 35 9.88 12.37 -47.49
N ALA A 36 9.41 11.53 -48.40
CA ALA A 36 9.37 11.84 -49.82
C ALA A 36 8.45 13.02 -50.15
N ALA A 37 7.36 13.23 -49.38
CA ALA A 37 6.49 14.39 -49.50
C ALA A 37 7.14 15.68 -48.97
N ALA A 38 7.99 15.57 -47.94
CA ALA A 38 8.69 16.71 -47.35
C ALA A 38 9.87 17.22 -48.19
N ASP A 39 10.47 16.37 -49.03
CA ASP A 39 11.73 16.64 -49.77
C ASP A 39 12.88 17.12 -48.84
N GLU A 40 12.83 16.71 -47.57
CA GLU A 40 13.78 17.07 -46.52
C GLU A 40 14.52 15.83 -45.97
N PRO A 41 15.74 16.01 -45.41
CA PRO A 41 16.47 14.97 -44.70
C PRO A 41 15.62 14.28 -43.65
N THR A 42 15.48 12.96 -43.72
CA THR A 42 14.83 12.22 -42.63
C THR A 42 15.78 12.13 -41.46
N GLY A 43 15.46 12.76 -40.33
CA GLY A 43 16.11 12.46 -39.04
C GLY A 43 15.82 11.05 -38.50
N LEU A 44 15.26 10.17 -39.32
CA LEU A 44 14.90 8.79 -38.99
C LEU A 44 16.16 7.93 -38.86
N THR A 45 16.23 7.13 -37.81
CA THR A 45 17.20 6.04 -37.68
C THR A 45 16.50 4.76 -38.14
N THR A 46 17.13 4.04 -39.07
CA THR A 46 16.69 2.75 -39.56
C THR A 46 17.65 1.64 -39.08
N PRO A 47 17.11 0.49 -38.62
CA PRO A 47 15.69 0.26 -38.35
C PRO A 47 15.24 1.02 -37.07
N GLY A 48 14.17 1.80 -37.19
CA GLY A 48 13.53 2.48 -36.08
C GLY A 48 12.49 1.58 -35.42
N SER A 49 12.28 1.71 -34.11
CA SER A 49 11.17 1.03 -33.44
C SER A 49 9.82 1.47 -34.02
N LEU A 50 8.77 0.67 -33.84
CA LEU A 50 7.38 1.06 -34.15
C LEU A 50 7.04 2.46 -33.61
N ASP A 51 7.57 2.80 -32.44
CA ASP A 51 7.36 4.09 -31.77
C ASP A 51 8.07 5.25 -32.44
N THR A 52 9.28 4.98 -32.94
CA THR A 52 10.05 5.96 -33.69
C THR A 52 9.32 6.29 -35.00
N TRP A 53 8.84 5.26 -35.70
CA TRP A 53 8.07 5.42 -36.94
C TRP A 53 6.72 6.08 -36.72
N SER A 54 5.93 5.61 -35.76
CA SER A 54 4.65 6.22 -35.38
C SER A 54 4.82 7.69 -35.01
N ARG A 55 5.80 8.02 -34.15
CA ARG A 55 6.07 9.41 -33.76
C ARG A 55 6.50 10.25 -34.96
N TYR A 56 7.34 9.70 -35.83
CA TYR A 56 7.76 10.40 -37.03
C TYR A 56 6.58 10.68 -37.96
N ILE A 57 5.71 9.71 -38.20
CA ILE A 57 4.49 9.90 -39.00
C ILE A 57 3.62 10.99 -38.39
N ILE A 58 3.37 10.95 -37.08
CA ILE A 58 2.55 11.95 -36.38
C ILE A 58 3.10 13.38 -36.58
N LEU A 59 4.43 13.55 -36.51
CA LEU A 59 5.07 14.85 -36.65
C LEU A 59 5.15 15.35 -38.10
N ASN A 60 5.23 14.43 -39.07
CA ASN A 60 5.53 14.75 -40.47
C ASN A 60 4.35 14.56 -41.42
N LYS A 61 3.21 14.02 -40.98
CA LYS A 61 1.99 13.88 -41.80
C LYS A 61 1.52 15.19 -42.44
N ARG A 62 1.79 16.34 -41.79
CA ARG A 62 1.48 17.69 -42.29
C ARG A 62 2.06 17.99 -43.67
N PHE A 63 3.14 17.30 -44.06
CA PHE A 63 3.76 17.50 -45.37
C PHE A 63 2.91 16.94 -46.52
N PHE A 64 1.88 16.15 -46.26
CA PHE A 64 0.88 15.81 -47.27
C PHE A 64 0.01 17.00 -47.68
N ASN A 65 -0.10 18.06 -46.85
CA ASN A 65 -0.95 19.22 -47.11
C ASN A 65 -2.41 18.84 -47.46
N CYS A 66 -2.95 17.82 -46.80
CA CYS A 66 -4.28 17.28 -47.04
C CYS A 66 -4.86 16.69 -45.75
N ASP A 67 -5.93 17.31 -45.23
CA ASP A 67 -6.57 16.91 -43.97
C ASP A 67 -7.00 15.43 -43.97
N ALA A 68 -7.47 14.92 -45.10
CA ALA A 68 -7.85 13.51 -45.24
C ALA A 68 -6.65 12.58 -45.08
N CYS A 69 -5.53 12.87 -45.76
CA CYS A 69 -4.30 12.08 -45.66
C CYS A 69 -3.62 12.21 -44.29
N GLU A 70 -3.73 13.37 -43.65
CA GLU A 70 -3.26 13.55 -42.27
C GLU A 70 -4.05 12.71 -41.26
N SER A 71 -5.36 12.59 -41.44
CA SER A 71 -6.20 11.72 -40.62
C SER A 71 -5.84 10.25 -40.85
N LEU A 72 -5.78 9.82 -42.11
CA LEU A 72 -5.44 8.43 -42.45
C LEU A 72 -4.04 8.04 -41.95
N ALA A 73 -3.07 8.95 -42.03
CA ALA A 73 -1.72 8.72 -41.52
C ALA A 73 -1.68 8.61 -39.99
N LEU A 74 -2.54 9.36 -39.29
CA LEU A 74 -2.69 9.25 -37.84
C LEU A 74 -3.29 7.91 -37.44
N ASP A 75 -4.31 7.44 -38.16
CA ASP A 75 -4.95 6.15 -37.89
C ASP A 75 -3.97 4.98 -38.05
N VAL A 76 -3.12 5.02 -39.09
CA VAL A 76 -2.05 4.02 -39.28
C VAL A 76 -1.03 4.07 -38.15
N ALA A 77 -0.63 5.27 -37.71
CA ALA A 77 0.31 5.45 -36.61
C ALA A 77 -0.28 4.94 -35.28
N ASP A 78 -1.56 5.21 -35.01
CA ASP A 78 -2.23 4.79 -33.77
C ASP A 78 -2.58 3.30 -33.75
N GLY A 79 -2.69 2.65 -34.92
CA GLY A 79 -2.97 1.21 -35.04
C GLY A 79 -1.98 0.30 -34.30
N ILE A 80 -0.79 0.79 -33.92
CA ILE A 80 0.14 0.02 -33.06
C ILE A 80 -0.36 -0.15 -31.62
N ASN A 81 -1.30 0.69 -31.18
CA ASN A 81 -1.87 0.65 -29.84
C ASN A 81 -3.07 -0.31 -29.75
N THR A 82 -3.57 -0.83 -30.87
CA THR A 82 -4.67 -1.81 -30.89
C THR A 82 -4.32 -3.07 -30.10
N GLU A 83 -5.19 -3.46 -29.17
CA GLU A 83 -5.02 -4.67 -28.36
C GLU A 83 -5.29 -5.93 -29.18
N ILE A 84 -4.33 -6.85 -29.18
CA ILE A 84 -4.41 -8.11 -29.93
C ILE A 84 -4.26 -9.35 -29.04
N ALA A 85 -4.01 -9.20 -27.74
CA ALA A 85 -4.05 -10.32 -26.77
C ALA A 85 -4.13 -9.80 -25.33
N GLY A 86 -5.21 -10.07 -24.59
CA GLY A 86 -5.29 -9.91 -23.12
C GLY A 86 -4.63 -8.64 -22.53
N GLY A 87 -4.86 -7.46 -23.11
CA GLY A 87 -4.25 -6.19 -22.68
C GLY A 87 -2.83 -5.91 -23.23
N ALA A 88 -2.40 -6.64 -24.26
CA ALA A 88 -1.18 -6.39 -25.03
C ALA A 88 -1.52 -5.86 -26.42
N SER A 89 -0.98 -4.68 -26.73
CA SER A 89 -1.12 -4.05 -28.05
C SER A 89 -0.17 -4.65 -29.09
N VAL A 90 -0.44 -4.38 -30.38
CA VAL A 90 0.46 -4.72 -31.50
C VAL A 90 1.89 -4.29 -31.21
N ARG A 91 2.07 -3.07 -30.68
CA ARG A 91 3.35 -2.50 -30.23
C ARG A 91 4.05 -3.39 -29.21
N LYS A 92 3.34 -3.78 -28.15
CA LYS A 92 3.89 -4.58 -27.06
C LYS A 92 4.24 -5.99 -27.54
N MET A 93 3.38 -6.58 -28.37
CA MET A 93 3.54 -7.93 -28.89
C MET A 93 4.69 -8.04 -29.90
N ARG A 94 4.80 -7.09 -30.83
CA ARG A 94 5.94 -6.98 -31.74
C ARG A 94 7.23 -6.85 -30.94
N ASN A 95 7.30 -5.94 -29.97
CA ASN A 95 8.52 -5.75 -29.19
C ASN A 95 8.89 -6.99 -28.36
N GLN A 96 7.92 -7.76 -27.89
CA GLN A 96 8.15 -9.05 -27.22
C GLN A 96 8.80 -10.06 -28.18
N VAL A 97 8.22 -10.25 -29.36
CA VAL A 97 8.69 -11.20 -30.39
C VAL A 97 10.08 -10.85 -30.90
N PHE A 98 10.27 -9.61 -31.37
CA PHE A 98 11.50 -9.15 -32.05
C PHE A 98 12.69 -8.92 -31.11
N HIS A 99 12.52 -9.19 -29.81
CA HIS A 99 13.60 -9.11 -28.83
C HIS A 99 13.83 -10.45 -28.10
N GLY A 100 13.40 -11.56 -28.70
CA GLY A 100 13.65 -12.92 -28.20
C GLY A 100 12.79 -13.31 -27.00
N GLY A 101 11.64 -12.65 -26.81
CA GLY A 101 10.59 -13.10 -25.90
C GLY A 101 9.94 -14.40 -26.40
N PRO A 102 9.19 -15.12 -25.54
CA PRO A 102 8.50 -16.34 -25.94
C PRO A 102 7.48 -16.05 -27.04
N ASP A 103 7.23 -17.06 -27.89
CA ASP A 103 6.18 -17.02 -28.90
C ASP A 103 4.85 -16.62 -28.24
N PRO A 104 4.15 -15.63 -28.81
CA PRO A 104 2.98 -15.06 -28.18
C PRO A 104 1.80 -16.04 -28.21
N GLU A 105 1.33 -16.42 -27.01
CA GLU A 105 0.13 -17.24 -26.84
C GLU A 105 -1.14 -16.37 -26.84
N ASN A 106 -2.21 -16.84 -27.48
CA ASN A 106 -3.53 -16.18 -27.54
C ASN A 106 -3.60 -14.85 -28.31
N ILE A 107 -2.88 -14.72 -29.43
CA ILE A 107 -3.11 -13.61 -30.37
C ILE A 107 -4.49 -13.74 -31.02
N ASP A 108 -5.25 -12.64 -30.99
CA ASP A 108 -6.43 -12.45 -31.82
C ASP A 108 -6.00 -12.10 -33.25
N TYR A 109 -5.98 -13.15 -34.08
CA TYR A 109 -5.56 -13.07 -35.48
C TYR A 109 -6.48 -12.20 -36.33
N GLU A 110 -7.77 -12.16 -36.00
CA GLU A 110 -8.75 -11.42 -36.77
C GLU A 110 -8.52 -9.92 -36.61
N ILE A 111 -8.29 -9.47 -35.36
CA ILE A 111 -7.96 -8.08 -35.06
C ILE A 111 -6.61 -7.69 -35.69
N LEU A 112 -5.59 -8.56 -35.60
CA LEU A 112 -4.28 -8.27 -36.19
C LEU A 112 -4.33 -8.19 -37.73
N ASP A 113 -5.08 -9.08 -38.39
CA ASP A 113 -5.32 -9.04 -39.84
C ASP A 113 -6.09 -7.79 -40.26
N GLN A 114 -7.06 -7.37 -39.44
CA GLN A 114 -7.80 -6.13 -39.65
C GLN A 114 -6.88 -4.90 -39.60
N VAL A 115 -5.98 -4.81 -38.61
CA VAL A 115 -5.00 -3.71 -38.51
C VAL A 115 -4.13 -3.65 -39.77
N VAL A 116 -3.58 -4.78 -40.21
CA VAL A 116 -2.71 -4.85 -41.39
C VAL A 116 -3.48 -4.48 -42.68
N THR A 117 -4.70 -4.96 -42.83
CA THR A 117 -5.54 -4.69 -44.00
C THR A 117 -5.96 -3.22 -44.05
N GLN A 118 -6.35 -2.65 -42.91
CA GLN A 118 -6.72 -1.25 -42.79
C GLN A 118 -5.53 -0.33 -43.08
N ASN A 119 -4.35 -0.66 -42.54
CA ASN A 119 -3.12 0.07 -42.84
C ASN A 119 -2.78 0.06 -44.33
N ALA A 120 -2.88 -1.10 -44.99
CA ALA A 120 -2.63 -1.20 -46.44
C ALA A 120 -3.58 -0.31 -47.24
N SER A 121 -4.87 -0.29 -46.88
CA SER A 121 -5.88 0.55 -47.52
C SER A 121 -5.58 2.04 -47.34
N HIS A 122 -5.33 2.47 -46.11
CA HIS A 122 -5.03 3.87 -45.78
C HIS A 122 -3.77 4.36 -46.50
N ILE A 123 -2.69 3.57 -46.52
CA ILE A 123 -1.44 3.95 -47.19
C ILE A 123 -1.63 4.05 -48.71
N SER A 124 -2.42 3.16 -49.30
CA SER A 124 -2.74 3.19 -50.73
C SER A 124 -3.54 4.44 -51.10
N GLU A 125 -4.54 4.80 -50.29
CA GLU A 125 -5.34 6.01 -50.48
C GLU A 125 -4.50 7.29 -50.37
N ILE A 126 -3.60 7.37 -49.39
CA ILE A 126 -2.65 8.49 -49.25
C ILE A 126 -1.77 8.61 -50.50
N TYR A 127 -1.30 7.49 -51.05
CA TYR A 127 -0.47 7.50 -52.26
C TYR A 127 -1.27 7.97 -53.48
N ASP A 128 -2.52 7.53 -53.64
CA ASP A 128 -3.39 7.87 -54.77
C ASP A 128 -3.75 9.37 -54.82
N HIS A 129 -3.68 10.07 -53.69
CA HIS A 129 -3.81 11.53 -53.63
C HIS A 129 -2.59 12.30 -54.18
N ARG A 130 -1.51 11.60 -54.58
CA ARG A 130 -0.34 12.15 -55.30
C ARG A 130 0.45 13.24 -54.56
N HIS A 131 0.52 13.14 -53.23
CA HIS A 131 1.37 14.03 -52.43
C HIS A 131 2.86 13.80 -52.62
N VAL A 132 3.26 12.58 -53.03
CA VAL A 132 4.65 12.22 -53.29
C VAL A 132 4.93 12.31 -54.79
N ILE A 133 5.71 13.31 -55.20
CA ILE A 133 6.01 13.58 -56.62
C ILE A 133 7.13 12.67 -57.13
N LYS A 134 8.12 12.38 -56.28
CA LYS A 134 9.26 11.51 -56.60
C LYS A 134 9.44 10.49 -55.49
N LEU A 135 9.47 9.21 -55.88
CA LEU A 135 9.62 8.08 -54.97
C LEU A 135 11.10 7.78 -54.65
N GLU A 136 12.00 8.06 -55.57
CA GLU A 136 13.44 7.98 -55.35
C GLU A 136 13.96 9.13 -54.47
N PRO A 137 14.94 8.89 -53.58
CA PRO A 137 15.69 7.65 -53.44
C PRO A 137 15.07 6.62 -52.48
N PHE A 138 13.95 6.92 -51.82
CA PHE A 138 13.39 6.07 -50.76
C PHE A 138 12.74 4.77 -51.28
N PHE A 139 12.26 4.77 -52.52
CA PHE A 139 11.68 3.61 -53.18
C PHE A 139 12.29 3.47 -54.57
N ILE A 140 12.70 2.25 -54.92
CA ILE A 140 13.28 1.94 -56.23
C ILE A 140 12.71 0.63 -56.78
N THR A 141 12.87 0.40 -58.08
CA THR A 141 12.44 -0.85 -58.71
C THR A 141 13.61 -1.83 -58.82
N ILE A 142 13.52 -2.98 -58.15
CA ILE A 142 14.52 -4.05 -58.20
C ILE A 142 13.89 -5.25 -58.90
N ARG A 143 14.45 -5.65 -60.05
CA ARG A 143 13.97 -6.80 -60.84
C ARG A 143 12.48 -6.73 -61.20
N GLY A 144 11.94 -5.52 -61.38
CA GLY A 144 10.54 -5.29 -61.74
C GLY A 144 9.57 -5.13 -60.56
N GLU A 145 10.05 -5.29 -59.32
CA GLU A 145 9.27 -5.08 -58.10
C GLU A 145 9.70 -3.81 -57.38
N LEU A 146 8.75 -3.10 -56.77
CA LEU A 146 9.06 -1.92 -55.96
C LEU A 146 9.66 -2.37 -54.62
N ALA A 147 10.75 -1.75 -54.20
CA ALA A 147 11.45 -2.04 -52.96
C ALA A 147 11.66 -0.76 -52.16
N ILE A 148 11.60 -0.86 -50.83
CA ILE A 148 11.77 0.28 -49.92
C ILE A 148 13.16 0.35 -49.35
N LEU A 149 13.63 1.55 -49.09
CA LEU A 149 14.90 1.78 -48.42
C LEU A 149 14.87 1.18 -47.01
N ASN A 150 15.70 0.16 -46.80
CA ASN A 150 15.87 -0.51 -45.53
C ASN A 150 17.02 0.08 -44.69
N ASP A 151 18.12 0.43 -45.34
CA ASP A 151 19.30 0.96 -44.67
C ASP A 151 20.22 1.59 -45.72
N TYR A 152 21.12 2.47 -45.32
CA TYR A 152 22.17 2.94 -46.22
C TYR A 152 23.39 3.46 -45.48
N SER A 153 24.54 3.28 -46.12
CA SER A 153 25.84 3.79 -45.71
C SER A 153 26.44 4.63 -46.84
N ALA A 154 27.68 5.10 -46.66
CA ALA A 154 28.42 5.73 -47.74
C ALA A 154 28.75 4.78 -48.91
N ALA A 155 28.70 3.46 -48.67
CA ALA A 155 29.17 2.45 -49.64
C ALA A 155 28.03 1.72 -50.37
N PHE A 156 26.87 1.56 -49.75
CA PHE A 156 25.71 0.86 -50.33
C PHE A 156 24.41 1.24 -49.63
N ALA A 157 23.28 1.02 -50.30
CA ALA A 157 21.94 1.19 -49.80
C ALA A 157 21.17 -0.13 -49.93
N THR A 158 20.65 -0.62 -48.81
CA THR A 158 19.89 -1.86 -48.74
C THR A 158 18.42 -1.56 -49.01
N TYR A 159 17.80 -2.30 -49.93
CA TYR A 159 16.37 -2.18 -50.23
C TYR A 159 15.63 -3.49 -50.00
N TRP A 160 14.41 -3.40 -49.46
CA TRP A 160 13.53 -4.53 -49.19
C TRP A 160 12.35 -4.56 -50.16
N PRO A 161 12.28 -5.57 -51.04
CA PRO A 161 11.05 -5.83 -51.78
C PRO A 161 9.97 -6.40 -50.84
N ARG A 162 8.70 -6.39 -51.26
CA ARG A 162 7.63 -7.05 -50.48
C ARG A 162 7.91 -8.54 -50.27
N ARG A 163 8.50 -9.20 -51.26
CA ARG A 163 8.81 -10.63 -51.22
C ARG A 163 10.27 -10.85 -51.63
N GLY A 164 10.98 -11.66 -50.85
CA GLY A 164 12.35 -12.03 -51.13
C GLY A 164 13.38 -11.28 -50.29
N PRO A 165 14.68 -11.56 -50.52
CA PRO A 165 15.75 -11.02 -49.69
C PRO A 165 15.98 -9.53 -49.96
N ALA A 166 16.57 -8.89 -48.96
CA ALA A 166 17.18 -7.57 -49.12
C ALA A 166 18.17 -7.55 -50.29
N THR A 167 18.20 -6.44 -51.02
CA THR A 167 19.16 -6.24 -52.10
C THR A 167 19.96 -4.97 -51.85
N ASP A 168 21.28 -5.12 -51.83
CA ASP A 168 22.21 -3.99 -51.72
C ASP A 168 22.41 -3.35 -53.08
N ILE A 169 22.33 -2.02 -53.10
CA ILE A 169 22.49 -1.19 -54.27
C ILE A 169 23.69 -0.27 -54.04
N THR A 170 24.63 -0.31 -54.98
CA THR A 170 25.84 0.52 -54.98
C THR A 170 25.79 1.63 -56.03
N ASP A 171 24.57 2.00 -56.46
CA ASP A 171 24.35 3.04 -57.46
C ASP A 171 24.75 4.40 -56.90
N ALA A 172 25.70 5.06 -57.57
CA ALA A 172 26.28 6.30 -57.08
C ALA A 172 25.28 7.47 -57.02
N GLU A 173 24.28 7.53 -57.92
CA GLU A 173 23.28 8.60 -57.92
C GLU A 173 22.29 8.43 -56.77
N ILE A 174 21.90 7.20 -56.48
CA ILE A 174 21.06 6.86 -55.33
C ILE A 174 21.81 7.16 -54.03
N LEU A 175 23.07 6.73 -53.92
CA LEU A 175 23.88 6.96 -52.72
C LEU A 175 24.17 8.45 -52.49
N ASP A 176 24.47 9.21 -53.54
CA ASP A 176 24.67 10.66 -53.42
C ASP A 176 23.36 11.37 -53.01
N SER A 177 22.22 10.92 -53.55
CA SER A 177 20.90 11.43 -53.15
C SER A 177 20.59 11.13 -51.67
N LEU A 178 20.91 9.92 -51.20
CA LEU A 178 20.74 9.51 -49.80
C LEU A 178 21.73 10.22 -48.87
N GLN A 179 22.96 10.47 -49.30
CA GLN A 179 23.97 11.19 -48.51
C GLN A 179 23.60 12.66 -48.31
N ARG A 180 23.00 13.31 -49.32
CA ARG A 180 22.46 14.68 -49.20
C ARG A 180 21.31 14.77 -48.20
N LEU A 181 20.62 13.65 -47.95
CA LEU A 181 19.58 13.52 -46.93
C LEU A 181 20.14 13.18 -45.53
N GLY A 182 21.47 13.13 -45.36
CA GLY A 182 22.16 12.80 -44.10
C GLY A 182 22.36 11.29 -43.90
N PRO A 183 23.33 10.82 -43.10
CA PRO A 183 23.59 9.37 -42.91
C PRO A 183 22.56 8.64 -42.02
N GLN A 184 22.10 7.43 -42.44
CA GLN A 184 21.31 6.47 -41.62
C GLN A 184 22.16 5.31 -41.06
N SER A 185 21.54 4.41 -40.28
CA SER A 185 22.04 3.90 -38.99
C SER A 185 22.18 2.37 -38.85
N GLY A 186 22.41 1.60 -39.91
CA GLY A 186 22.76 0.18 -39.80
C GLY A 186 23.93 -0.11 -38.84
N ASP A 187 24.96 0.71 -38.92
CA ASP A 187 26.12 0.64 -38.03
C ASP A 187 25.69 0.83 -36.56
N ARG A 188 24.66 1.63 -36.27
CA ARG A 188 24.26 1.97 -34.89
C ARG A 188 23.62 0.82 -34.12
N LEU A 189 22.95 -0.15 -34.76
CA LEU A 189 22.37 -1.28 -34.04
C LEU A 189 23.43 -2.29 -33.60
N SER A 190 24.33 -2.65 -34.52
CA SER A 190 25.47 -3.52 -34.22
C SER A 190 26.44 -2.82 -33.25
N GLU A 191 26.67 -1.51 -33.41
CA GLU A 191 27.40 -0.69 -32.44
C GLU A 191 26.69 -0.61 -31.08
N SER A 192 25.37 -0.43 -31.06
CA SER A 192 24.59 -0.38 -29.81
C SER A 192 24.62 -1.73 -29.09
N TYR A 193 24.51 -2.84 -29.82
CA TYR A 193 24.64 -4.17 -29.24
C TYR A 193 26.08 -4.44 -28.78
N ALA A 194 27.08 -4.02 -29.55
CA ALA A 194 28.48 -4.10 -29.17
C ALA A 194 28.78 -3.30 -27.88
N LEU A 195 28.17 -2.11 -27.72
CA LEU A 195 28.25 -1.31 -26.49
C LEU A 195 27.57 -2.00 -25.31
N ASP A 196 26.42 -2.63 -25.53
CA ASP A 196 25.73 -3.44 -24.51
C ASP A 196 26.59 -4.64 -24.08
N ILE A 197 27.15 -5.40 -25.03
CA ILE A 197 28.08 -6.52 -24.77
C ILE A 197 29.28 -6.01 -23.99
N GLN A 198 29.92 -4.93 -24.44
CA GLN A 198 31.07 -4.36 -23.75
C GLN A 198 30.72 -3.99 -22.29
N LYS A 199 29.55 -3.41 -22.06
CA LYS A 199 29.10 -3.01 -20.73
C LYS A 199 28.79 -4.21 -19.85
N ASP A 200 28.12 -5.23 -20.38
CA ASP A 200 27.80 -6.46 -19.66
C ASP A 200 29.09 -7.21 -19.28
N LEU A 201 30.04 -7.30 -20.21
CA LEU A 201 31.33 -7.97 -20.00
C LEU A 201 32.23 -7.27 -18.97
N ARG A 202 32.10 -5.96 -18.74
CA ARG A 202 32.92 -5.24 -17.75
C ARG A 202 32.83 -5.83 -16.35
N GLY A 203 31.67 -6.38 -16.00
CA GLY A 203 31.50 -7.09 -14.75
C GLY A 203 32.28 -8.40 -14.69
N PHE A 204 32.48 -9.10 -15.81
CA PHE A 204 33.08 -10.43 -15.81
C PHE A 204 34.55 -10.45 -16.22
N ALA A 205 35.06 -9.35 -16.78
CA ALA A 205 36.39 -9.27 -17.37
C ALA A 205 37.47 -8.69 -16.43
N GLU A 206 38.74 -9.04 -16.65
CA GLU A 206 39.87 -8.31 -16.07
C GLU A 206 39.91 -6.86 -16.57
N ARG A 207 40.43 -5.95 -15.75
CA ARG A 207 40.41 -4.51 -16.04
C ARG A 207 41.06 -4.21 -17.39
N ASN A 208 40.34 -3.49 -18.25
CA ASN A 208 40.78 -3.07 -19.59
C ASN A 208 41.14 -4.22 -20.56
N SER A 209 40.65 -5.45 -20.32
CA SER A 209 40.93 -6.60 -21.18
C SER A 209 39.97 -6.75 -22.37
N ILE A 210 38.85 -6.02 -22.37
CA ILE A 210 37.79 -6.18 -23.38
C ILE A 210 38.12 -5.40 -24.65
N GLN A 211 38.23 -6.11 -25.75
CA GLN A 211 38.31 -5.58 -27.10
C GLN A 211 37.10 -6.09 -27.90
N ILE A 212 36.24 -5.15 -28.32
CA ILE A 212 35.13 -5.46 -29.23
C ILE A 212 35.54 -5.06 -30.65
N LEU A 213 35.37 -5.97 -31.59
CA LEU A 213 35.56 -5.73 -33.02
C LEU A 213 34.18 -5.81 -33.67
N VAL A 214 33.81 -4.72 -34.36
CA VAL A 214 32.57 -4.63 -35.13
C VAL A 214 33.01 -4.43 -36.58
N GLU A 215 32.85 -5.45 -37.41
CA GLU A 215 33.13 -5.38 -38.85
C GLU A 215 31.84 -5.74 -39.60
N PRO A 216 30.91 -4.79 -39.82
CA PRO A 216 29.68 -5.05 -40.58
C PRO A 216 30.03 -5.52 -42.00
N PRO A 217 29.35 -6.55 -42.57
CA PRO A 217 28.19 -7.31 -42.07
C PRO A 217 28.54 -8.55 -41.22
N GLY A 218 29.79 -8.69 -40.76
CA GLY A 218 30.27 -9.80 -39.93
C GLY A 218 29.78 -9.77 -38.48
N PRO A 219 29.99 -10.88 -37.73
CA PRO A 219 29.59 -10.98 -36.33
C PRO A 219 30.39 -10.00 -35.45
N ILE A 220 29.78 -9.54 -34.36
CA ILE A 220 30.46 -8.78 -33.31
C ILE A 220 31.38 -9.75 -32.58
N VAL A 221 32.69 -9.50 -32.61
CA VAL A 221 33.68 -10.36 -31.96
C VAL A 221 34.17 -9.68 -30.68
N ALA A 222 33.95 -10.31 -29.54
CA ALA A 222 34.50 -9.88 -28.26
C ALA A 222 35.73 -10.72 -27.91
N ARG A 223 36.89 -10.07 -27.76
CA ARG A 223 38.11 -10.68 -27.20
C ARG A 223 38.33 -10.10 -25.81
N TRP A 224 38.41 -10.95 -24.80
CA TRP A 224 38.44 -10.49 -23.42
C TRP A 224 39.03 -11.54 -22.48
N ASP A 225 39.45 -11.12 -21.29
CA ASP A 225 39.98 -12.03 -20.28
C ASP A 225 38.94 -12.22 -19.17
N LEU A 226 38.31 -13.39 -19.12
CA LEU A 226 37.31 -13.76 -18.13
C LEU A 226 37.95 -13.94 -16.75
N ARG A 227 37.38 -13.32 -15.72
CA ARG A 227 37.79 -13.53 -14.32
C ARG A 227 37.29 -14.90 -13.85
N THR A 228 38.23 -15.74 -13.43
CA THR A 228 37.94 -17.03 -12.79
C THR A 228 38.55 -17.07 -11.38
N SER A 229 38.18 -18.07 -10.59
CA SER A 229 38.79 -18.30 -9.27
C SER A 229 40.30 -18.57 -9.35
N SER A 230 40.76 -19.19 -10.45
CA SER A 230 42.18 -19.53 -10.70
C SER A 230 43.00 -18.44 -11.40
N GLY A 231 42.39 -17.31 -11.80
CA GLY A 231 43.05 -16.24 -12.56
C GLY A 231 42.23 -15.80 -13.78
N ALA A 232 42.87 -15.14 -14.73
CA ALA A 232 42.21 -14.66 -15.94
C ALA A 232 42.31 -15.71 -17.07
N SER A 233 41.21 -16.00 -17.75
CA SER A 233 41.16 -16.90 -18.90
C SER A 233 40.80 -16.12 -20.15
N ARG A 234 41.70 -16.13 -21.15
CA ARG A 234 41.46 -15.46 -22.42
C ARG A 234 40.35 -16.17 -23.19
N ARG A 235 39.36 -15.42 -23.67
CA ARG A 235 38.19 -15.92 -24.38
C ARG A 235 37.88 -15.08 -25.61
N VAL A 236 37.28 -15.72 -26.61
CA VAL A 236 36.77 -15.06 -27.82
C VAL A 236 35.34 -15.51 -28.03
N ASP A 237 34.41 -14.57 -28.06
CA ASP A 237 32.99 -14.85 -28.28
C ASP A 237 32.49 -14.08 -29.49
N ASN A 238 31.62 -14.73 -30.27
CA ASN A 238 31.01 -14.15 -31.46
C ASN A 238 29.53 -13.94 -31.21
N PHE A 239 29.05 -12.75 -31.52
CA PHE A 239 27.66 -12.35 -31.35
C PHE A 239 27.10 -11.86 -32.68
N GLU A 240 25.81 -12.11 -32.87
CA GLU A 240 25.10 -11.63 -34.05
C GLU A 240 23.70 -11.16 -33.67
N ILE A 241 23.14 -10.33 -34.54
CA ILE A 241 21.75 -9.93 -34.50
C ILE A 241 21.08 -10.70 -35.63
N ASP A 242 20.13 -11.56 -35.29
CA ASP A 242 19.37 -12.31 -36.30
C ASP A 242 18.43 -11.39 -37.11
N VAL A 243 17.82 -11.92 -38.17
CA VAL A 243 16.80 -11.24 -38.98
C VAL A 243 15.61 -10.73 -38.16
N ASP A 244 15.32 -11.38 -37.03
CA ASP A 244 14.28 -11.00 -36.07
C ASP A 244 14.79 -10.09 -34.94
N HIS A 245 16.00 -9.54 -35.07
CA HIS A 245 16.70 -8.75 -34.06
C HIS A 245 17.01 -9.49 -32.74
N ALA A 246 16.92 -10.82 -32.75
CA ALA A 246 17.33 -11.65 -31.63
C ALA A 246 18.86 -11.55 -31.40
N ARG A 247 19.26 -11.36 -30.15
CA ARG A 247 20.68 -11.33 -29.73
C ARG A 247 21.18 -12.76 -29.58
N ILE A 248 22.02 -13.19 -30.50
CA ILE A 248 22.54 -14.55 -30.56
C ILE A 248 24.03 -14.58 -30.17
N TRP A 249 24.39 -15.54 -29.34
CA TRP A 249 25.75 -15.95 -29.06
C TRP A 249 26.06 -17.24 -29.84
N ARG A 250 27.11 -17.22 -30.67
CA ARG A 250 27.59 -18.42 -31.37
C ARG A 250 28.54 -19.19 -30.45
N SER A 251 27.97 -20.14 -29.72
CA SER A 251 28.74 -21.12 -28.94
C SER A 251 29.35 -22.19 -29.86
N ASP A 252 30.32 -22.97 -29.34
CA ASP A 252 30.87 -24.14 -30.04
C ASP A 252 29.81 -25.19 -30.39
N SER A 253 28.69 -25.21 -29.65
CA SER A 253 27.55 -26.10 -29.86
C SER A 253 26.47 -25.54 -30.80
N GLY A 254 26.67 -24.34 -31.35
CA GLY A 254 25.71 -23.66 -32.23
C GLY A 254 25.17 -22.34 -31.66
N PRO A 255 24.23 -21.70 -32.38
CA PRO A 255 23.63 -20.43 -31.98
C PRO A 255 22.76 -20.63 -30.73
N ARG A 256 22.98 -19.79 -29.73
CA ARG A 256 22.25 -19.77 -28.46
C ARG A 256 21.80 -18.36 -28.12
N PRO A 257 20.74 -18.18 -27.33
CA PRO A 257 20.34 -16.87 -26.84
C PRO A 257 21.43 -16.19 -26.01
N TYR A 258 21.57 -14.87 -26.10
CA TYR A 258 22.55 -14.10 -25.32
C TYR A 258 22.45 -14.29 -23.79
N LYS A 259 21.26 -14.62 -23.26
CA LYS A 259 21.12 -14.96 -21.83
C LYS A 259 21.85 -16.26 -21.44
N GLU A 260 21.96 -17.23 -22.35
CA GLU A 260 22.74 -18.45 -22.09
C GLU A 260 24.23 -18.15 -22.02
N PHE A 261 24.71 -17.18 -22.80
CA PHE A 261 26.08 -16.69 -22.69
C PHE A 261 26.38 -16.12 -21.31
N LEU A 262 25.50 -15.24 -20.80
CA LEU A 262 25.68 -14.65 -19.46
C LEU A 262 25.62 -15.72 -18.35
N ALA A 263 24.72 -16.70 -18.48
CA ALA A 263 24.64 -17.84 -17.57
C ALA A 263 25.92 -18.71 -17.60
N ASP A 264 26.50 -18.93 -18.78
CA ASP A 264 27.75 -19.66 -18.97
C ASP A 264 28.94 -18.97 -18.29
N ILE A 265 29.16 -17.68 -18.57
CA ILE A 265 30.34 -16.96 -18.06
C ILE A 265 30.30 -16.71 -16.54
N CYS A 266 29.12 -16.68 -15.93
CA CYS A 266 28.97 -16.52 -14.49
C CYS A 266 29.00 -17.84 -13.72
N ASN A 267 29.06 -18.99 -14.43
CA ASN A 267 28.87 -20.32 -13.86
C ASN A 267 27.57 -20.40 -13.04
N TRP A 268 26.44 -20.36 -13.76
CA TRP A 268 25.09 -20.19 -13.20
C TRP A 268 24.76 -21.04 -11.97
N GLU A 269 25.11 -22.32 -12.00
CA GLU A 269 24.80 -23.23 -10.88
C GLU A 269 25.67 -22.94 -9.65
N LEU A 270 26.97 -22.64 -9.83
CA LEU A 270 27.84 -22.21 -8.74
C LEU A 270 27.40 -20.86 -8.14
N LEU A 271 26.89 -19.95 -8.97
CA LEU A 271 26.35 -18.67 -8.50
C LEU A 271 25.11 -18.91 -7.63
N LYS A 272 24.18 -19.77 -8.05
CA LYS A 272 23.00 -20.13 -7.25
C LYS A 272 23.38 -20.74 -5.91
N GLU A 273 24.31 -21.69 -5.90
CA GLU A 273 24.79 -22.34 -4.67
C GLU A 273 25.33 -21.31 -3.67
N ARG A 274 26.16 -20.37 -4.13
CA ARG A 274 26.74 -19.33 -3.27
C ARG A 274 25.73 -18.32 -2.76
N LEU A 275 24.79 -17.90 -3.63
CA LEU A 275 23.71 -17.01 -3.21
C LEU A 275 22.79 -17.69 -2.22
N LEU A 276 22.59 -19.01 -2.34
CA LEU A 276 21.83 -19.78 -1.37
C LEU A 276 22.57 -19.85 -0.03
N GLU A 277 23.88 -20.10 -0.01
CA GLU A 277 24.70 -20.05 1.22
C GLU A 277 24.58 -18.70 1.94
N GLU A 278 24.75 -17.57 1.22
CA GLU A 278 24.65 -16.22 1.79
C GLU A 278 23.22 -15.87 2.26
N LEU A 279 22.21 -16.39 1.55
CA LEU A 279 20.82 -16.24 1.95
C LEU A 279 20.50 -17.05 3.23
N GLU A 280 21.04 -18.26 3.36
CA GLU A 280 20.88 -19.09 4.56
C GLU A 280 21.50 -18.39 5.79
N ASP A 281 22.67 -17.75 5.67
CA ASP A 281 23.24 -16.92 6.72
C ASP A 281 22.30 -15.79 7.16
N SER A 282 21.63 -15.15 6.19
CA SER A 282 20.64 -14.09 6.46
C SER A 282 19.39 -14.62 7.14
N VAL A 283 18.91 -15.81 6.75
CA VAL A 283 17.76 -16.49 7.37
C VAL A 283 18.10 -16.94 8.79
N GLU A 284 19.32 -17.43 9.03
CA GLU A 284 19.79 -17.83 10.35
C GLU A 284 19.88 -16.60 11.27
N LEU A 285 20.43 -15.49 10.80
CA LEU A 285 20.48 -14.24 11.56
C LEU A 285 19.07 -13.75 11.97
N GLN A 286 18.10 -13.80 11.05
CA GLN A 286 16.70 -13.45 11.38
C GLN A 286 16.09 -14.43 12.39
N SER A 287 16.42 -15.71 12.29
CA SER A 287 15.97 -16.73 13.24
C SER A 287 16.54 -16.48 14.64
N GLN A 288 17.83 -16.16 14.75
CA GLN A 288 18.49 -15.79 16.00
C GLN A 288 17.86 -14.54 16.62
N ILE A 289 17.58 -13.50 15.83
CA ILE A 289 16.88 -12.30 16.30
C ILE A 289 15.48 -12.66 16.83
N SER A 290 14.76 -13.54 16.13
CA SER A 290 13.44 -14.01 16.57
C SER A 290 13.51 -14.79 17.88
N GLU A 291 14.50 -15.69 18.03
CA GLU A 291 14.72 -16.46 19.26
C GLU A 291 15.10 -15.56 20.45
N GLU A 292 15.87 -14.51 20.22
CA GLU A 292 16.21 -13.53 21.27
C GLU A 292 15.00 -12.70 21.71
N LEU A 293 14.13 -12.31 20.78
CA LEU A 293 12.90 -11.57 21.08
C LEU A 293 11.82 -12.46 21.69
N PHE A 294 11.78 -13.74 21.32
CA PHE A 294 10.76 -14.70 21.74
C PHE A 294 11.39 -16.01 22.26
N PRO A 295 12.12 -15.97 23.39
CA PRO A 295 12.88 -17.12 23.90
C PRO A 295 11.99 -18.31 24.30
N ASP A 296 10.70 -18.10 24.55
CA ASP A 296 9.74 -19.15 24.90
C ASP A 296 9.14 -19.86 23.67
N LEU A 297 9.40 -19.33 22.47
CA LEU A 297 8.92 -19.86 21.19
C LEU A 297 9.96 -20.67 20.42
N LYS A 298 10.96 -21.29 21.08
CA LYS A 298 12.12 -22.04 20.49
C LYS A 298 11.84 -23.11 19.41
N ARG A 299 10.60 -23.31 18.98
CA ARG A 299 10.25 -24.12 17.80
C ARG A 299 10.31 -23.26 16.54
N HIS A 300 10.54 -23.91 15.40
CA HIS A 300 10.41 -23.27 14.09
C HIS A 300 9.05 -22.57 13.98
N ILE A 301 9.06 -21.24 13.86
CA ILE A 301 7.85 -20.45 13.66
C ILE A 301 7.27 -20.85 12.30
N PRO A 302 6.03 -21.33 12.25
CA PRO A 302 5.47 -21.81 10.99
C PRO A 302 5.26 -20.67 10.02
N ASN A 303 5.46 -20.98 8.74
CA ASN A 303 5.28 -20.01 7.68
C ASN A 303 3.80 -19.83 7.34
N VAL A 304 3.25 -18.66 7.62
CA VAL A 304 1.89 -18.29 7.22
C VAL A 304 1.98 -17.31 6.05
N PRO A 305 1.51 -17.67 4.84
CA PRO A 305 1.65 -16.84 3.65
C PRO A 305 1.02 -15.46 3.84
N ALA A 306 1.81 -14.41 3.64
CA ALA A 306 1.30 -13.05 3.70
C ALA A 306 0.44 -12.72 2.48
N GLN A 307 -0.62 -11.93 2.70
CA GLN A 307 -1.44 -11.41 1.62
C GLN A 307 -0.95 -10.02 1.21
N VAL A 308 -0.97 -9.76 -0.08
CA VAL A 308 -0.61 -8.48 -0.67
C VAL A 308 -1.73 -7.98 -1.57
N HIS A 309 -2.01 -6.69 -1.50
CA HIS A 309 -2.75 -5.98 -2.53
C HIS A 309 -1.77 -5.55 -3.63
N VAL A 310 -2.11 -5.87 -4.88
CA VAL A 310 -1.32 -5.49 -6.04
C VAL A 310 -2.05 -4.39 -6.79
N ALA A 311 -1.42 -3.23 -6.96
CA ALA A 311 -2.00 -2.17 -7.78
C ALA A 311 -2.29 -2.67 -9.21
N ALA A 312 -3.38 -2.19 -9.81
CA ALA A 312 -3.75 -2.57 -11.17
C ALA A 312 -2.64 -2.19 -12.17
N GLY A 313 -2.24 -3.14 -13.02
CA GLY A 313 -1.22 -2.90 -14.03
C GLY A 313 -0.65 -4.17 -14.67
N ILE A 314 0.64 -4.10 -15.05
CA ILE A 314 1.47 -5.29 -15.23
C ILE A 314 1.45 -6.03 -13.87
N PHE A 315 1.70 -7.32 -13.70
CA PHE A 315 1.70 -7.99 -12.37
C PHE A 315 0.36 -8.10 -11.60
N GLY A 316 -0.62 -7.19 -11.71
CA GLY A 316 -1.85 -7.20 -10.90
C GLY A 316 -3.14 -6.72 -11.56
N ASP A 317 -4.26 -7.24 -11.08
CA ASP A 317 -5.64 -6.89 -11.48
C ASP A 317 -6.37 -6.06 -10.41
N GLY A 318 -5.65 -5.52 -9.43
CA GLY A 318 -6.23 -4.81 -8.29
C GLY A 318 -6.76 -5.71 -7.17
N ARG A 319 -6.53 -7.04 -7.24
CA ARG A 319 -7.00 -7.97 -6.21
C ARG A 319 -5.91 -8.37 -5.21
N ALA A 320 -6.36 -8.80 -4.04
CA ALA A 320 -5.49 -9.43 -3.06
C ALA A 320 -5.01 -10.80 -3.57
N ALA A 321 -3.72 -11.07 -3.40
CA ALA A 321 -3.09 -12.35 -3.71
C ALA A 321 -2.08 -12.69 -2.60
N THR A 322 -1.61 -13.92 -2.55
CA THR A 322 -0.48 -14.25 -1.67
C THR A 322 0.81 -13.68 -2.24
N ILE A 323 1.76 -13.30 -1.38
CA ILE A 323 3.05 -12.79 -1.83
C ILE A 323 3.78 -13.80 -2.73
N THR A 324 3.66 -15.10 -2.44
CA THR A 324 4.19 -16.19 -3.29
C THR A 324 3.58 -16.18 -4.70
N GLU A 325 2.26 -16.02 -4.84
CA GLU A 325 1.62 -15.90 -6.16
C GLU A 325 2.12 -14.68 -6.93
N VAL A 326 2.28 -13.54 -6.26
CA VAL A 326 2.77 -12.31 -6.89
C VAL A 326 4.22 -12.47 -7.32
N CYS A 327 5.07 -13.02 -6.47
CA CYS A 327 6.45 -13.35 -6.77
C CYS A 327 6.57 -14.27 -7.99
N ASN A 328 5.72 -15.31 -8.08
CA ASN A 328 5.66 -16.17 -9.26
C ASN A 328 5.28 -15.40 -10.53
N ARG A 329 4.31 -14.47 -10.45
CA ARG A 329 3.95 -13.59 -11.57
C ARG A 329 5.10 -12.66 -11.97
N ILE A 330 5.83 -12.11 -11.00
CA ILE A 330 7.00 -11.27 -11.24
C ILE A 330 8.05 -12.07 -12.00
N THR A 331 8.47 -13.22 -11.47
CA THR A 331 9.48 -14.09 -12.09
C THR A 331 9.07 -14.54 -13.50
N ALA A 332 7.80 -14.90 -13.70
CA ALA A 332 7.30 -15.26 -15.03
C ALA A 332 7.40 -14.10 -16.03
N ARG A 333 7.25 -12.86 -15.57
CA ARG A 333 7.30 -11.65 -16.40
C ARG A 333 8.68 -10.99 -16.46
N THR A 334 9.63 -11.33 -15.60
CA THR A 334 11.01 -10.81 -15.65
C THR A 334 11.72 -11.20 -16.94
N ASN A 335 11.34 -12.36 -17.52
CA ASN A 335 11.82 -12.82 -18.82
C ASN A 335 11.10 -12.16 -20.02
N ILE A 336 10.02 -11.40 -19.78
CA ILE A 336 9.28 -10.69 -20.82
C ILE A 336 9.92 -9.31 -20.96
N TYR A 337 10.40 -9.00 -22.17
CA TYR A 337 11.04 -7.72 -22.44
C TYR A 337 10.09 -6.57 -22.12
N SER A 338 10.48 -5.73 -21.16
CA SER A 338 9.79 -4.49 -20.84
C SER A 338 10.52 -3.33 -21.49
N ALA A 339 9.78 -2.36 -22.04
CA ALA A 339 10.34 -1.12 -22.58
C ALA A 339 10.94 -0.21 -21.49
N ALA A 340 10.76 -0.57 -20.23
CA ALA A 340 11.25 0.15 -19.06
C ALA A 340 11.68 -0.82 -17.94
N THR A 341 12.55 -0.36 -17.07
CA THR A 341 12.93 -1.10 -15.85
C THR A 341 11.69 -1.26 -14.98
N ASN A 342 11.37 -2.47 -14.54
CA ASN A 342 10.27 -2.69 -13.61
C ASN A 342 10.73 -2.41 -12.19
N LEU A 343 10.08 -1.47 -11.51
CA LEU A 343 10.32 -1.11 -10.13
C LEU A 343 9.11 -1.50 -9.30
N ILE A 344 9.28 -2.45 -8.41
CA ILE A 344 8.21 -3.00 -7.57
C ILE A 344 8.45 -2.54 -6.15
N THR A 345 7.49 -1.87 -5.55
CA THR A 345 7.57 -1.35 -4.18
C THR A 345 6.75 -2.24 -3.27
N LEU A 346 7.35 -2.76 -2.20
CA LEU A 346 6.67 -3.56 -1.17
C LEU A 346 6.56 -2.74 0.11
N THR A 347 5.35 -2.26 0.38
CA THR A 347 5.03 -1.47 1.57
C THR A 347 4.20 -2.29 2.55
N GLY A 348 4.15 -1.82 3.79
CA GLY A 348 3.31 -2.40 4.83
C GLY A 348 3.82 -2.02 6.22
N GLU A 349 2.99 -2.22 7.22
CA GLU A 349 3.28 -1.80 8.59
C GLU A 349 4.55 -2.44 9.19
N ALA A 350 5.09 -1.82 10.24
CA ALA A 350 6.22 -2.38 10.95
C ALA A 350 5.83 -3.73 11.59
N GLY A 351 6.51 -4.81 11.19
CA GLY A 351 6.19 -6.15 11.70
C GLY A 351 5.18 -6.92 10.85
N SER A 352 4.78 -6.40 9.69
CA SER A 352 3.89 -7.06 8.72
C SER A 352 4.49 -8.27 8.00
N GLY A 353 5.79 -8.57 8.18
CA GLY A 353 6.45 -9.73 7.57
C GLY A 353 7.12 -9.48 6.22
N LYS A 354 7.45 -8.22 5.87
CA LYS A 354 8.21 -7.86 4.63
C LYS A 354 9.48 -8.69 4.46
N THR A 355 10.42 -8.58 5.40
CA THR A 355 11.72 -9.28 5.38
C THR A 355 11.54 -10.78 5.23
N HIS A 356 10.67 -11.39 6.05
CA HIS A 356 10.37 -12.82 5.98
C HIS A 356 9.86 -13.24 4.60
N SER A 357 8.93 -12.46 4.02
CA SER A 357 8.37 -12.74 2.70
C SER A 357 9.41 -12.62 1.58
N LEU A 358 10.30 -11.62 1.65
CA LEU A 358 11.35 -11.42 0.66
C LEU A 358 12.47 -12.46 0.75
N LEU A 359 12.82 -12.90 1.96
CA LEU A 359 13.76 -14.00 2.17
C LEU A 359 13.20 -15.31 1.61
N GLN A 360 11.92 -15.59 1.89
CA GLN A 360 11.24 -16.77 1.34
C GLN A 360 11.23 -16.71 -0.20
N PHE A 361 10.88 -15.57 -0.79
CA PHE A 361 10.92 -15.40 -2.24
C PHE A 361 12.31 -15.68 -2.83
N ALA A 362 13.37 -15.12 -2.21
CA ALA A 362 14.73 -15.35 -2.66
C ALA A 362 15.11 -16.85 -2.57
N ARG A 363 14.74 -17.53 -1.47
CA ARG A 363 15.03 -18.95 -1.28
C ARG A 363 14.31 -19.82 -2.30
N GLU A 364 13.04 -19.54 -2.57
CA GLU A 364 12.26 -20.23 -3.60
C GLU A 364 12.84 -20.02 -5.01
N SER A 365 13.34 -18.82 -5.31
CA SER A 365 13.96 -18.52 -6.61
C SER A 365 15.29 -19.25 -6.86
N LEU A 366 16.00 -19.59 -5.78
CA LEU A 366 17.30 -20.29 -5.81
C LEU A 366 17.14 -21.81 -5.70
N SER A 367 15.91 -22.30 -5.52
CA SER A 367 15.64 -23.74 -5.40
C SER A 367 16.03 -24.50 -6.68
N PRO A 368 16.58 -25.73 -6.57
CA PRO A 368 17.05 -26.49 -7.72
C PRO A 368 15.88 -26.78 -8.67
N GLY A 369 15.96 -26.22 -9.87
CA GLY A 369 14.96 -26.38 -10.93
C GLY A 369 15.61 -26.31 -12.31
N GLY A 370 15.04 -27.03 -13.27
CA GLY A 370 15.53 -27.03 -14.65
C GLY A 370 15.35 -25.67 -15.34
N GLY A 371 16.39 -25.21 -16.03
CA GLY A 371 16.37 -24.04 -16.92
C GLY A 371 16.93 -22.75 -16.32
N LEU A 372 16.96 -21.69 -17.15
CA LEU A 372 17.41 -20.34 -16.79
C LEU A 372 16.24 -19.50 -16.26
N LYS A 373 15.67 -19.93 -15.13
CA LYS A 373 14.67 -19.13 -14.42
C LYS A 373 15.34 -17.95 -13.70
N PRO A 374 14.71 -16.77 -13.63
CA PRO A 374 15.26 -15.64 -12.92
C PRO A 374 15.48 -15.95 -11.42
N ILE A 375 16.64 -15.58 -10.88
CA ILE A 375 16.95 -15.68 -9.45
C ILE A 375 16.75 -14.34 -8.76
N ALA A 376 16.34 -14.34 -7.50
CA ALA A 376 16.26 -13.13 -6.69
C ALA A 376 17.54 -12.97 -5.86
N ILE A 377 18.22 -11.84 -6.05
CA ILE A 377 19.41 -11.47 -5.29
C ILE A 377 18.93 -10.58 -4.14
N TYR A 378 18.89 -11.16 -2.94
CA TYR A 378 18.45 -10.49 -1.72
C TYR A 378 19.57 -9.67 -1.11
N ILE A 379 19.27 -8.43 -0.76
CA ILE A 379 20.20 -7.53 -0.08
C ILE A 379 19.46 -6.81 1.04
N SER A 380 19.94 -7.00 2.26
CA SER A 380 19.42 -6.33 3.46
C SER A 380 20.15 -5.01 3.70
N SER A 381 19.39 -3.94 3.96
CA SER A 381 19.93 -2.67 4.46
C SER A 381 20.03 -2.61 5.98
N SER A 382 19.33 -3.49 6.68
CA SER A 382 19.21 -3.46 8.13
C SER A 382 20.56 -3.71 8.80
N GLY A 383 20.93 -2.82 9.72
CA GLY A 383 22.20 -2.91 10.45
C GLY A 383 23.44 -2.48 9.65
N SER A 384 23.30 -2.09 8.38
CA SER A 384 24.42 -1.61 7.58
C SER A 384 24.78 -0.16 7.93
N THR A 385 26.07 0.12 8.13
CA THR A 385 26.60 1.50 8.20
C THR A 385 26.76 2.13 6.81
N ALA A 386 26.33 1.43 5.76
CA ALA A 386 26.45 1.85 4.38
C ALA A 386 25.63 3.13 4.15
N GLN A 387 26.33 4.23 3.89
CA GLN A 387 25.71 5.54 3.61
C GLN A 387 25.25 5.67 2.15
N SER A 388 25.46 4.64 1.33
CA SER A 388 25.09 4.64 -0.08
C SER A 388 24.68 3.25 -0.56
N LEU A 389 23.80 3.24 -1.56
CA LEU A 389 23.36 2.04 -2.22
C LEU A 389 24.51 1.28 -2.90
N ASP A 390 25.52 2.01 -3.38
CA ASP A 390 26.72 1.42 -3.97
C ASP A 390 27.52 0.61 -2.94
N THR A 391 27.74 1.17 -1.76
CA THR A 391 28.39 0.45 -0.65
C THR A 391 27.57 -0.73 -0.15
N LEU A 392 26.24 -0.63 -0.16
CA LEU A 392 25.37 -1.73 0.24
C LEU A 392 25.44 -2.87 -0.77
N LEU A 393 25.35 -2.56 -2.07
CA LEU A 393 25.51 -3.53 -3.14
C LEU A 393 26.87 -4.23 -3.03
N ASP A 394 27.96 -3.48 -2.89
CA ASP A 394 29.30 -4.06 -2.76
C ASP A 394 29.47 -4.91 -1.48
N SER A 395 28.75 -4.59 -0.40
CA SER A 395 28.81 -5.32 0.88
C SER A 395 27.97 -6.60 0.92
N GLY A 396 26.84 -6.62 0.20
CA GLY A 396 25.92 -7.77 0.13
C GLY A 396 26.10 -8.61 -1.14
N MET A 397 27.23 -8.44 -1.83
CA MET A 397 27.60 -9.33 -2.93
C MET A 397 28.49 -10.47 -2.42
N PRO A 398 28.31 -11.69 -2.96
CA PRO A 398 29.17 -12.82 -2.65
C PRO A 398 30.62 -12.42 -2.85
N ARG A 399 31.48 -12.61 -1.83
CA ARG A 399 32.92 -12.30 -1.86
C ARG A 399 33.66 -13.23 -2.82
N THR A 400 33.39 -13.08 -4.12
CA THR A 400 33.95 -13.90 -5.18
C THR A 400 34.70 -13.00 -6.13
N ARG A 401 35.78 -13.52 -6.70
CA ARG A 401 36.54 -12.82 -7.73
C ARG A 401 35.76 -12.70 -9.07
N ILE A 402 34.65 -13.43 -9.19
CA ILE A 402 33.92 -13.65 -10.45
C ILE A 402 32.80 -12.63 -10.61
N VAL A 403 32.01 -12.37 -9.56
CA VAL A 403 30.80 -11.55 -9.62
C VAL A 403 30.96 -10.27 -8.81
N ASP A 404 30.64 -9.14 -9.42
CA ASP A 404 30.56 -7.82 -8.78
C ASP A 404 29.24 -7.12 -9.11
N LYS A 405 29.04 -5.90 -8.58
CA LYS A 405 27.88 -5.05 -8.88
C LYS A 405 27.58 -4.95 -10.39
N SER A 406 28.60 -4.75 -11.23
CA SER A 406 28.41 -4.58 -12.67
C SER A 406 27.90 -5.87 -13.33
N SER A 407 28.40 -7.00 -12.85
CA SER A 407 27.99 -8.35 -13.27
C SER A 407 26.52 -8.61 -12.95
N ILE A 408 26.09 -8.29 -11.73
CA ILE A 408 24.70 -8.48 -11.29
C ILE A 408 23.76 -7.59 -12.07
N LEU A 409 24.11 -6.32 -12.28
CA LEU A 409 23.31 -5.43 -13.10
C LEU A 409 23.22 -5.91 -14.55
N ALA A 410 24.23 -6.62 -15.06
CA ALA A 410 24.16 -7.29 -16.38
C ALA A 410 23.16 -8.45 -16.37
N LEU A 411 23.17 -9.29 -15.33
CA LEU A 411 22.18 -10.36 -15.16
C LEU A 411 20.76 -9.81 -15.04
N CYS A 412 20.57 -8.71 -14.31
CA CYS A 412 19.28 -8.02 -14.21
C CYS A 412 18.81 -7.50 -15.57
N ARG A 413 19.69 -6.86 -16.36
CA ARG A 413 19.36 -6.39 -17.73
C ARG A 413 18.95 -7.52 -18.66
N ALA A 414 19.51 -8.70 -18.47
CA ALA A 414 19.21 -9.90 -19.27
C ALA A 414 17.97 -10.67 -18.78
N GLY A 415 17.32 -10.22 -17.71
CA GLY A 415 16.17 -10.92 -17.12
C GLY A 415 16.54 -12.18 -16.33
N LEU A 416 17.83 -12.45 -16.10
CA LEU A 416 18.30 -13.59 -15.32
C LEU A 416 18.25 -13.34 -13.82
N ALA A 417 18.26 -12.09 -13.38
CA ALA A 417 18.23 -11.74 -11.97
C ALA A 417 17.18 -10.67 -11.64
N ILE A 418 16.62 -10.75 -10.45
CA ILE A 418 15.75 -9.77 -9.82
C ILE A 418 16.51 -9.20 -8.62
N LEU A 419 16.73 -7.89 -8.60
CA LEU A 419 17.40 -7.24 -7.48
C LEU A 419 16.38 -6.96 -6.38
N VAL A 420 16.56 -7.53 -5.19
CA VAL A 420 15.66 -7.34 -4.03
C VAL A 420 16.41 -6.58 -2.95
N ILE A 421 15.95 -5.38 -2.62
CA ILE A 421 16.52 -4.54 -1.56
C ILE A 421 15.49 -4.41 -0.45
N ASP A 422 15.80 -4.98 0.71
CA ASP A 422 14.95 -4.97 1.89
C ASP A 422 15.37 -3.85 2.86
N GLY A 423 14.40 -3.09 3.37
CA GLY A 423 14.61 -1.98 4.31
C GLY A 423 15.17 -0.71 3.65
N PHE A 424 14.77 -0.38 2.42
CA PHE A 424 15.38 0.72 1.67
C PHE A 424 15.32 2.09 2.40
N ASP A 425 14.29 2.31 3.21
CA ASP A 425 14.15 3.46 4.10
C ASP A 425 15.22 3.53 5.20
N GLU A 426 15.77 2.39 5.64
CA GLU A 426 16.84 2.31 6.64
C GLU A 426 18.22 2.72 6.09
N LEU A 427 18.44 2.53 4.77
CA LEU A 427 19.68 2.88 4.07
C LEU A 427 19.78 4.39 3.81
N LEU A 428 18.68 5.01 3.44
CA LEU A 428 18.74 6.33 2.82
C LEU A 428 18.97 7.46 3.82
N GLY A 429 18.45 7.36 5.05
CA GLY A 429 18.37 8.51 5.93
C GLY A 429 17.62 9.70 5.29
N PHE A 430 17.23 10.69 6.08
CA PHE A 430 16.20 11.62 5.61
C PHE A 430 16.61 12.55 4.44
N ARG A 431 17.90 12.83 4.22
CA ARG A 431 18.35 13.67 3.07
C ARG A 431 18.00 13.07 1.70
N THR A 432 17.69 11.77 1.64
CA THR A 432 17.22 11.13 0.40
C THR A 432 15.75 10.73 0.49
N TYR A 433 15.08 10.90 1.63
CA TYR A 433 13.62 10.95 1.65
C TYR A 433 13.10 12.14 0.86
N ASP A 434 13.87 13.23 0.81
CA ASP A 434 13.47 14.38 -0.01
C ASP A 434 13.43 14.08 -1.52
N ASN A 435 14.31 13.19 -1.94
CA ASN A 435 14.46 12.78 -3.33
C ASN A 435 14.95 11.32 -3.41
N PRO A 436 14.06 10.33 -3.16
CA PRO A 436 14.37 8.89 -3.21
C PRO A 436 14.98 8.44 -4.54
N LEU A 437 14.70 9.17 -5.62
CA LEU A 437 15.31 8.92 -6.92
C LEU A 437 16.83 9.14 -6.93
N THR A 438 17.37 10.02 -6.09
CA THR A 438 18.82 10.27 -6.07
C THR A 438 19.61 9.01 -5.74
N GLY A 439 19.11 8.19 -4.82
CA GLY A 439 19.72 6.91 -4.46
C GLY A 439 19.55 5.83 -5.54
N LEU A 440 18.43 5.85 -6.27
CA LEU A 440 18.09 4.81 -7.24
C LEU A 440 18.57 5.12 -8.67
N LYS A 441 18.79 6.39 -9.01
CA LYS A 441 19.22 6.83 -10.35
C LYS A 441 20.45 6.05 -10.86
N PRO A 442 21.51 5.82 -10.06
CA PRO A 442 22.66 5.05 -10.54
C PRO A 442 22.30 3.62 -10.96
N ILE A 443 21.34 2.99 -10.29
CA ILE A 443 20.84 1.66 -10.66
C ILE A 443 20.02 1.76 -11.95
N PHE A 444 19.08 2.70 -12.06
CA PHE A 444 18.25 2.85 -13.26
C PHE A 444 19.07 3.21 -14.51
N ASP A 445 20.04 4.11 -14.38
CA ASP A 445 21.00 4.45 -15.43
C ASP A 445 21.85 3.23 -15.85
N ALA A 446 22.24 2.40 -14.88
CA ALA A 446 22.98 1.19 -15.15
C ALA A 446 22.12 0.14 -15.87
N LEU A 447 20.85 0.02 -15.49
CA LEU A 447 19.85 -0.89 -16.03
C LEU A 447 19.32 -0.47 -17.41
N ARG A 448 19.39 0.83 -17.78
CA ARG A 448 19.02 1.35 -19.11
C ARG A 448 17.64 0.92 -19.57
N GLY A 449 16.65 1.03 -18.69
CA GLY A 449 15.26 0.68 -19.00
C GLY A 449 15.00 -0.83 -19.09
N LYS A 450 15.85 -1.68 -18.50
CA LYS A 450 15.71 -3.15 -18.49
C LYS A 450 15.81 -3.73 -17.08
N GLY A 451 15.26 -4.93 -16.89
CA GLY A 451 15.36 -5.69 -15.65
C GLY A 451 14.29 -5.33 -14.61
N THR A 452 14.35 -6.01 -13.46
CA THR A 452 13.37 -5.88 -12.38
C THR A 452 14.07 -5.62 -11.04
N VAL A 453 13.56 -4.65 -10.29
CA VAL A 453 14.03 -4.28 -8.95
C VAL A 453 12.84 -4.28 -8.00
N ILE A 454 12.98 -4.95 -6.85
CA ILE A 454 12.00 -4.95 -5.75
C ILE A 454 12.61 -4.16 -4.59
N LEU A 455 11.88 -3.17 -4.09
CA LEU A 455 12.27 -2.34 -2.94
C LEU A 455 11.26 -2.50 -1.82
N SER A 456 11.70 -2.85 -0.62
CA SER A 456 10.87 -2.87 0.59
C SER A 456 11.03 -1.59 1.39
N ALA A 457 9.94 -1.05 1.94
CA ALA A 457 9.95 0.12 2.82
C ALA A 457 8.86 0.01 3.91
N ARG A 458 9.02 0.72 5.03
CA ARG A 458 8.01 0.76 6.10
C ARG A 458 6.79 1.60 5.76
N SER A 459 6.94 2.63 4.93
CA SER A 459 5.87 3.60 4.70
C SER A 459 5.53 3.74 3.21
N SER A 460 4.22 3.83 2.95
CA SER A 460 3.64 4.26 1.67
C SER A 460 4.02 5.70 1.30
N TYR A 461 4.46 6.52 2.27
CA TYR A 461 5.03 7.86 2.07
C TYR A 461 6.19 7.84 1.09
N TRP A 462 7.14 6.91 1.27
CA TRP A 462 8.29 6.78 0.38
C TRP A 462 7.87 6.49 -1.06
N GLU A 463 6.87 5.62 -1.23
CA GLU A 463 6.35 5.25 -2.54
C GLU A 463 5.62 6.42 -3.21
N ALA A 464 4.75 7.13 -2.48
CA ALA A 464 4.05 8.30 -2.99
C ALA A 464 5.03 9.36 -3.46
N ARG A 465 6.09 9.61 -2.69
CA ARG A 465 7.15 10.57 -3.04
C ARG A 465 8.02 10.11 -4.20
N LEU A 466 8.30 8.81 -4.31
CA LEU A 466 8.96 8.23 -5.46
C LEU A 466 8.13 8.46 -6.74
N ARG A 467 6.82 8.20 -6.69
CA ARG A 467 5.91 8.44 -7.82
C ARG A 467 5.82 9.91 -8.19
N GLN A 468 5.72 10.81 -7.22
CA GLN A 468 5.70 12.25 -7.44
C GLN A 468 7.01 12.72 -8.09
N ASN A 469 8.16 12.29 -7.57
CA ASN A 469 9.46 12.63 -8.15
C ASN A 469 9.64 12.09 -9.58
N LEU A 470 9.07 10.92 -9.89
CA LEU A 470 9.06 10.35 -11.23
C LEU A 470 8.13 11.13 -12.17
N ALA A 471 6.98 11.60 -11.69
CA ALA A 471 6.03 12.39 -12.47
C ALA A 471 6.55 13.81 -12.76
N LEU A 472 7.35 14.40 -11.87
CA LEU A 472 7.87 15.76 -11.98
C LEU A 472 9.11 15.90 -12.89
N ARG A 473 9.68 14.82 -13.43
CA ARG A 473 10.92 14.88 -14.23
C ARG A 473 10.79 14.28 -15.63
N ASP A 474 10.98 15.14 -16.63
CA ASP A 474 11.38 14.78 -18.01
C ASP A 474 12.88 14.43 -18.14
N ALA A 475 13.66 14.50 -17.06
CA ALA A 475 15.13 14.51 -17.08
C ALA A 475 15.80 13.18 -16.66
N MET A 476 15.12 12.04 -16.79
CA MET A 476 15.76 10.73 -16.68
C MET A 476 15.85 10.08 -18.06
N ASP A 477 17.05 9.63 -18.41
CA ASP A 477 17.28 8.92 -19.67
C ASP A 477 16.48 7.60 -19.73
N TRP A 478 16.19 7.00 -18.56
CA TRP A 478 15.55 5.67 -18.44
C TRP A 478 14.55 5.60 -17.28
N PRO A 479 13.33 6.14 -17.42
CA PRO A 479 12.33 6.07 -16.35
C PRO A 479 11.83 4.64 -16.10
N PRO A 480 11.73 4.19 -14.83
CA PRO A 480 11.18 2.88 -14.52
C PRO A 480 9.64 2.88 -14.56
N HIS A 481 9.05 1.71 -14.77
CA HIS A 481 7.63 1.45 -14.54
C HIS A 481 7.42 1.02 -13.09
N VAL A 482 6.60 1.75 -12.33
CA VAL A 482 6.40 1.50 -10.89
C VAL A 482 5.14 0.68 -10.62
N THR A 483 5.24 -0.34 -9.78
CA THR A 483 4.11 -1.16 -9.32
C THR A 483 4.12 -1.26 -7.79
N ALA A 484 3.00 -0.88 -7.15
CA ALA A 484 2.83 -1.04 -5.70
C ALA A 484 2.40 -2.45 -5.33
N LEU A 485 3.01 -2.95 -4.27
CA LEU A 485 2.56 -4.06 -3.45
C LEU A 485 2.39 -3.56 -2.02
N GLU A 486 1.22 -3.79 -1.44
CA GLU A 486 0.93 -3.46 -0.05
C GLU A 486 0.62 -4.73 0.73
N LEU A 487 1.37 -5.02 1.80
CA LEU A 487 1.05 -6.12 2.69
C LEU A 487 -0.21 -5.83 3.49
N LEU A 488 -1.16 -6.74 3.41
CA LEU A 488 -2.44 -6.63 4.09
C LEU A 488 -2.33 -7.15 5.53
N PRO A 489 -3.10 -6.58 6.48
CA PRO A 489 -3.24 -7.14 7.82
C PRO A 489 -3.71 -8.60 7.77
N TRP A 490 -3.24 -9.41 8.72
CA TRP A 490 -3.66 -10.79 8.80
C TRP A 490 -5.14 -10.92 9.09
N ARG A 491 -5.77 -11.85 8.37
CA ARG A 491 -7.14 -12.25 8.63
C ARG A 491 -7.20 -13.19 9.82
N THR A 492 -8.38 -13.30 10.43
CA THR A 492 -8.62 -14.18 11.58
C THR A 492 -8.24 -15.64 11.29
N GLU A 493 -8.32 -16.10 10.05
CA GLU A 493 -7.91 -17.45 9.64
C GLU A 493 -6.40 -17.68 9.77
N GLN A 494 -5.57 -16.75 9.27
CA GLN A 494 -4.10 -16.81 9.37
C GLN A 494 -3.62 -16.79 10.83
N LEU A 495 -4.31 -15.97 11.60
CA LEU A 495 -4.22 -15.82 13.03
C LEU A 495 -4.48 -17.15 13.77
N ARG A 496 -5.60 -17.82 13.47
CA ARG A 496 -5.93 -19.15 14.04
C ARG A 496 -4.95 -20.23 13.59
N GLU A 497 -4.52 -20.18 12.33
CA GLU A 497 -3.53 -21.10 11.78
C GLU A 497 -2.23 -21.03 12.58
N LEU A 498 -1.67 -19.83 12.78
CA LEU A 498 -0.44 -19.65 13.56
C LEU A 498 -0.61 -20.16 15.00
N THR A 499 -1.66 -19.72 15.71
CA THR A 499 -1.82 -20.07 17.14
C THR A 499 -2.09 -21.56 17.35
N SER A 500 -2.81 -22.21 16.42
CA SER A 500 -3.02 -23.67 16.46
C SER A 500 -1.69 -24.44 16.34
N GLN A 501 -0.80 -24.00 15.46
CA GLN A 501 0.51 -24.62 15.25
C GLN A 501 1.47 -24.36 16.42
N LEU A 502 1.31 -23.22 17.11
CA LEU A 502 2.06 -22.88 18.32
C LEU A 502 1.47 -23.49 19.60
N ALA A 503 0.34 -24.21 19.51
CA ALA A 503 -0.38 -24.83 20.63
C ALA A 503 -0.75 -23.84 21.76
N VAL A 504 -1.18 -22.65 21.37
CA VAL A 504 -1.68 -21.61 22.30
C VAL A 504 -3.21 -21.62 22.27
N ASP A 505 -3.84 -21.66 23.45
CA ASP A 505 -5.31 -21.60 23.55
C ASP A 505 -5.80 -20.16 23.36
N THR A 506 -6.86 -20.00 22.57
CA THR A 506 -7.24 -18.74 21.95
C THR A 506 -8.68 -18.37 22.24
N THR A 507 -9.03 -18.16 23.50
CA THR A 507 -10.30 -17.53 23.86
C THR A 507 -10.19 -16.01 23.67
N TRP A 508 -10.22 -15.55 22.41
CA TRP A 508 -10.08 -14.13 22.03
C TRP A 508 -11.34 -13.31 22.28
N GLU A 509 -12.44 -13.99 22.61
CA GLU A 509 -13.76 -13.40 22.79
C GLU A 509 -13.80 -12.36 23.92
N HIS A 510 -12.89 -12.48 24.89
CA HIS A 510 -12.79 -11.57 26.04
C HIS A 510 -11.69 -10.51 25.89
N THR A 511 -10.95 -10.49 24.78
CA THR A 511 -9.87 -9.54 24.55
C THR A 511 -10.43 -8.21 24.00
N PRO A 512 -10.01 -7.04 24.53
CA PRO A 512 -10.44 -5.73 24.04
C PRO A 512 -10.24 -5.59 22.52
N ALA A 513 -11.12 -4.83 21.85
CA ALA A 513 -11.10 -4.70 20.39
C ALA A 513 -9.78 -4.12 19.88
N GLU A 514 -9.22 -3.15 20.60
CA GLU A 514 -7.95 -2.47 20.33
C GLU A 514 -6.78 -3.45 20.41
N THR A 515 -6.84 -4.37 21.38
CA THR A 515 -5.84 -5.44 21.54
C THR A 515 -5.98 -6.49 20.45
N ARG A 516 -7.20 -6.82 20.01
CA ARG A 516 -7.42 -7.74 18.87
C ARG A 516 -6.88 -7.17 17.56
N GLN A 517 -6.97 -5.86 17.35
CA GLN A 517 -6.42 -5.20 16.17
C GLN A 517 -4.89 -5.38 16.08
N LEU A 518 -4.17 -5.30 17.22
CA LEU A 518 -2.72 -5.56 17.25
C LEU A 518 -2.36 -6.93 16.67
N LEU A 519 -3.16 -7.96 16.98
CA LEU A 519 -2.88 -9.34 16.59
C LEU A 519 -2.92 -9.55 15.07
N THR A 520 -3.51 -8.63 14.31
CA THR A 520 -3.49 -8.67 12.83
C THR A 520 -2.10 -8.44 12.24
N THR A 521 -1.14 -8.00 13.05
CA THR A 521 0.27 -7.88 12.64
C THR A 521 1.05 -9.11 13.12
N PRO A 522 1.75 -9.85 12.23
CA PRO A 522 2.46 -11.08 12.56
C PRO A 522 3.38 -10.94 13.79
N PHE A 523 4.12 -9.84 13.87
CA PHE A 523 5.01 -9.56 15.00
C PHE A 523 4.28 -9.56 16.35
N PHE A 524 3.12 -8.89 16.45
CA PHE A 524 2.34 -8.83 17.68
C PHE A 524 1.61 -10.15 17.97
N CYS A 525 1.26 -10.91 16.94
CA CYS A 525 0.72 -12.26 17.10
C CYS A 525 1.77 -13.21 17.71
N LEU A 526 3.03 -13.14 17.26
CA LEU A 526 4.14 -13.88 17.87
C LEU A 526 4.40 -13.44 19.31
N ALA A 527 4.38 -12.12 19.58
CA ALA A 527 4.50 -11.60 20.94
C ALA A 527 3.37 -12.12 21.85
N PHE A 528 2.14 -12.21 21.34
CA PHE A 528 1.02 -12.81 22.07
C PHE A 528 1.23 -14.29 22.35
N ALA A 529 1.68 -15.06 21.36
CA ALA A 529 1.98 -16.47 21.57
C ALA A 529 3.10 -16.69 22.60
N ALA A 530 4.14 -15.84 22.59
CA ALA A 530 5.21 -15.87 23.58
C ALA A 530 4.68 -15.55 24.99
N TRP A 531 3.92 -14.47 25.14
CA TRP A 531 3.30 -14.07 26.41
C TRP A 531 2.35 -15.15 26.97
N ALA A 532 1.50 -15.73 26.13
CA ALA A 532 0.58 -16.79 26.56
C ALA A 532 1.32 -18.04 27.07
N ARG A 533 2.52 -18.32 26.54
CA ARG A 533 3.35 -19.47 26.94
C ARG A 533 4.25 -19.19 28.13
N SER A 534 4.67 -17.95 28.34
CA SER A 534 5.51 -17.57 29.48
C SER A 534 4.76 -17.73 30.81
N GLY A 535 3.41 -17.76 30.78
CA GLY A 535 2.58 -17.91 31.97
C GLY A 535 2.73 -16.75 32.95
N THR A 536 3.23 -15.60 32.49
CA THR A 536 3.46 -14.42 33.33
C THR A 536 2.15 -13.84 33.83
N SER A 537 2.14 -13.37 35.08
CA SER A 537 1.01 -12.64 35.67
C SER A 537 0.88 -11.18 35.19
N TYR A 538 1.79 -10.71 34.33
CA TYR A 538 1.78 -9.36 33.79
C TYR A 538 0.78 -9.22 32.65
N ASP A 539 0.19 -8.03 32.52
CA ASP A 539 -0.67 -7.67 31.40
C ASP A 539 0.08 -7.83 30.05
N PHE A 540 -0.66 -8.26 29.03
CA PHE A 540 -0.15 -8.50 27.68
C PHE A 540 0.51 -7.25 27.04
N LEU A 541 -0.10 -6.07 27.18
CA LEU A 541 0.36 -4.85 26.50
C LEU A 541 1.76 -4.37 26.97
N PRO A 542 2.06 -4.30 28.28
CA PRO A 542 3.43 -4.05 28.75
C PRO A 542 4.47 -4.99 28.17
N PHE A 543 4.18 -6.30 28.12
CA PHE A 543 5.08 -7.28 27.53
C PHE A 543 5.33 -6.99 26.04
N VAL A 544 4.26 -6.73 25.27
CA VAL A 544 4.36 -6.43 23.84
C VAL A 544 5.17 -5.17 23.57
N VAL A 545 4.94 -4.10 24.32
CA VAL A 545 5.64 -2.84 24.12
C VAL A 545 7.12 -2.96 24.45
N GLU A 546 7.50 -3.73 25.47
CA GLU A 546 8.91 -4.01 25.76
C GLU A 546 9.59 -4.74 24.60
N VAL A 547 8.98 -5.81 24.09
CA VAL A 547 9.53 -6.56 22.95
C VAL A 547 9.56 -5.70 21.67
N TYR A 548 8.56 -4.83 21.49
CA TYR A 548 8.52 -3.86 20.40
C TYR A 548 9.68 -2.86 20.47
N LEU A 549 9.93 -2.27 21.64
CA LEU A 549 11.03 -1.33 21.86
C LEU A 549 12.40 -2.00 21.66
N GLN A 550 12.57 -3.23 22.11
CA GLN A 550 13.79 -4.01 21.87
C GLN A 550 14.06 -4.22 20.37
N ARG A 551 13.00 -4.52 19.60
CA ARG A 551 13.09 -4.64 18.14
C ARG A 551 13.46 -3.32 17.48
N GLU A 552 12.79 -2.21 17.82
CA GLU A 552 13.08 -0.91 17.18
C GLU A 552 14.45 -0.36 17.57
N ARG A 553 14.94 -0.62 18.80
CA ARG A 553 16.32 -0.29 19.22
C ARG A 553 17.37 -0.91 18.30
N ARG A 554 17.25 -2.19 17.94
CA ARG A 554 18.20 -2.91 17.08
C ARG A 554 18.35 -2.31 15.69
N LYS A 555 17.30 -1.62 15.22
CA LYS A 555 17.28 -0.97 13.90
C LYS A 555 17.98 0.38 13.90
N MET A 556 18.30 0.94 15.06
CA MET A 556 18.96 2.23 15.22
C MET A 556 20.40 2.06 15.74
N PRO A 557 21.33 1.41 14.99
CA PRO A 557 22.73 1.39 15.38
C PRO A 557 23.33 2.79 15.20
N GLY A 558 24.02 3.27 16.22
CA GLY A 558 24.83 4.48 16.14
C GLY A 558 26.10 4.26 15.32
N SER A 559 26.70 5.35 14.83
CA SER A 559 27.91 5.35 13.99
C SER A 559 29.11 4.57 14.52
N ARG A 560 29.15 4.24 15.83
CA ARG A 560 30.22 3.47 16.47
C ARG A 560 29.86 2.00 16.75
N GLY A 561 28.73 1.50 16.22
CA GLY A 561 28.27 0.12 16.37
C GLY A 561 27.58 -0.20 17.70
N GLY A 562 27.32 0.80 18.55
CA GLY A 562 26.44 0.68 19.73
C GLY A 562 25.06 1.27 19.45
N ASP A 563 24.06 0.95 20.27
CA ASP A 563 22.70 1.46 20.10
C ASP A 563 22.63 2.98 20.24
N LEU A 564 21.85 3.63 19.36
CA LEU A 564 21.66 5.08 19.38
C LEU A 564 20.92 5.55 20.65
N PHE A 565 19.93 4.78 21.07
CA PHE A 565 19.12 5.04 22.26
C PHE A 565 18.97 3.77 23.10
N ALA A 566 18.94 3.94 24.43
CA ALA A 566 18.52 2.87 25.33
C ALA A 566 17.01 2.63 25.20
N THR A 567 16.55 1.42 25.54
CA THR A 567 15.13 1.04 25.50
C THR A 567 14.26 1.98 26.34
N SER A 568 14.74 2.37 27.53
CA SER A 568 14.05 3.33 28.41
C SER A 568 13.91 4.70 27.77
N THR A 569 14.98 5.19 27.12
CA THR A 569 14.97 6.48 26.42
C THR A 569 13.99 6.46 25.25
N LEU A 570 13.91 5.37 24.48
CA LEU A 570 12.91 5.25 23.42
C LEU A 570 11.48 5.23 23.98
N ALA A 571 11.25 4.54 25.10
CA ALA A 571 9.96 4.57 25.78
C ALA A 571 9.58 5.98 26.22
N ASP A 572 10.54 6.76 26.72
CA ASP A 572 10.35 8.15 27.13
C ASP A 572 10.04 9.06 25.95
N ILE A 573 10.75 8.91 24.82
CA ILE A 573 10.46 9.63 23.57
C ILE A 573 9.04 9.33 23.09
N PHE A 574 8.64 8.06 23.03
CA PHE A 574 7.29 7.70 22.59
C PHE A 574 6.20 8.12 23.57
N SER A 575 6.51 8.25 24.87
CA SER A 575 5.60 8.80 25.87
C SER A 575 5.33 10.29 25.65
N GLU A 576 6.37 11.07 25.32
CA GLU A 576 6.23 12.47 24.92
C GLU A 576 5.46 12.63 23.60
N VAL A 577 5.73 11.76 22.60
CA VAL A 577 4.98 11.74 21.33
C VAL A 577 3.49 11.44 21.56
N ALA A 578 3.17 10.45 22.41
CA ALA A 578 1.80 10.10 22.74
C ALA A 578 1.07 11.25 23.46
N GLU A 579 1.75 11.98 24.33
CA GLU A 579 1.20 13.17 24.97
C GLU A 579 0.88 14.27 23.96
N LEU A 580 1.83 14.61 23.07
CA LEU A 580 1.62 15.65 22.05
C LEU A 580 0.46 15.31 21.12
N ALA A 581 0.42 14.08 20.60
CA ALA A 581 -0.68 13.61 19.75
C ALA A 581 -2.03 13.72 20.49
N ALA A 582 -2.09 13.29 21.75
CA ALA A 582 -3.32 13.33 22.53
C ALA A 582 -3.78 14.78 22.83
N ARG A 583 -2.84 15.72 23.04
CA ARG A 583 -3.15 17.16 23.23
C ARG A 583 -3.73 17.82 21.98
N LYS A 584 -3.30 17.41 20.78
CA LYS A 584 -3.82 17.95 19.51
C LYS A 584 -5.21 17.42 19.15
N ALA A 585 -5.68 16.37 19.83
CA ALA A 585 -6.88 15.62 19.45
C ALA A 585 -6.81 15.03 18.02
N VAL A 586 -5.61 14.98 17.42
CA VAL A 586 -5.31 14.39 16.12
C VAL A 586 -4.21 13.35 16.36
N PRO A 587 -4.33 12.12 15.84
CA PRO A 587 -3.36 11.05 16.09
C PRO A 587 -1.99 11.27 15.40
N GLU A 588 -1.85 12.35 14.65
CA GLU A 588 -0.72 12.69 13.81
C GLU A 588 0.08 13.85 14.40
N ILE A 589 1.42 13.71 14.37
CA ILE A 589 2.37 14.76 14.74
C ILE A 589 3.30 15.09 13.57
N SER A 590 3.80 16.31 13.49
CA SER A 590 4.76 16.72 12.46
C SER A 590 6.20 16.29 12.80
N GLU A 591 7.13 16.46 11.86
CA GLU A 591 8.57 16.25 12.07
C GLU A 591 9.11 17.14 13.21
N GLU A 592 8.77 18.43 13.19
CA GLU A 592 9.19 19.38 14.23
C GLU A 592 8.68 18.97 15.61
N GLU A 593 7.46 18.42 15.67
CA GLU A 593 6.86 17.94 16.92
C GLU A 593 7.52 16.64 17.41
N LEU A 594 7.90 15.74 16.50
CA LEU A 594 8.66 14.54 16.84
C LEU A 594 10.05 14.90 17.40
N GLU A 595 10.74 15.86 16.78
CA GLU A 595 12.02 16.36 17.28
C GLU A 595 11.89 17.07 18.63
N LEU A 596 10.81 17.81 18.83
CA LEU A 596 10.48 18.46 20.10
C LEU A 596 10.24 17.42 21.20
N ALA A 597 9.40 16.41 20.94
CA ALA A 597 9.10 15.32 21.87
C ALA A 597 10.38 14.59 22.29
N ALA A 598 11.23 14.28 21.32
CA ALA A 598 12.47 13.58 21.58
C ALA A 598 13.48 14.43 22.36
N SER A 599 13.57 15.72 22.06
CA SER A 599 14.43 16.66 22.80
C SER A 599 13.95 16.83 24.24
N ALA A 600 12.63 16.87 24.46
CA ALA A 600 12.03 16.91 25.79
C ALA A 600 12.35 15.64 26.59
N ALA A 601 12.23 14.46 25.99
CA ALA A 601 12.57 13.19 26.64
C ALA A 601 14.06 13.04 26.97
N LEU A 602 14.95 13.65 26.18
CA LEU A 602 16.40 13.60 26.36
C LEU A 602 16.95 14.70 27.28
N ASP A 603 16.14 15.72 27.60
CA ASP A 603 16.57 16.96 28.28
C ASP A 603 17.75 17.67 27.55
N ARG A 604 17.78 17.57 26.21
CA ARG A 604 18.76 18.22 25.33
C ARG A 604 18.29 18.18 23.87
N GLU A 605 18.91 19.01 23.04
CA GLU A 605 18.72 18.92 21.59
C GLU A 605 19.28 17.59 21.03
N LEU A 606 18.58 17.07 20.02
CA LEU A 606 19.03 15.94 19.22
C LEU A 606 20.27 16.31 18.41
N THR A 607 21.22 15.38 18.32
CA THR A 607 22.28 15.49 17.32
C THR A 607 21.69 15.28 15.91
N LYS A 608 22.39 15.78 14.87
CA LYS A 608 21.97 15.58 13.47
C LYS A 608 21.83 14.11 13.08
N GLU A 609 22.58 13.21 13.71
CA GLU A 609 22.46 11.77 13.47
C GLU A 609 21.20 11.20 14.15
N GLU A 610 20.98 11.59 15.41
CA GLU A 610 19.82 11.17 16.20
C GLU A 610 18.49 11.59 15.58
N GLY A 611 18.34 12.87 15.22
CA GLY A 611 17.12 13.35 14.55
C GLY A 611 16.84 12.59 13.26
N ARG A 612 17.86 12.42 12.41
CA ARG A 612 17.73 11.67 11.13
C ARG A 612 17.32 10.22 11.32
N ARG A 613 17.93 9.53 12.29
CA ARG A 613 17.64 8.11 12.55
C ARG A 613 16.28 7.95 13.22
N LEU A 614 15.92 8.83 14.13
CA LEU A 614 14.61 8.83 14.77
C LEU A 614 13.50 9.00 13.73
N ILE A 615 13.61 10.01 12.85
CA ILE A 615 12.63 10.24 11.78
C ILE A 615 12.51 9.04 10.82
N ALA A 616 13.64 8.46 10.40
CA ALA A 616 13.65 7.37 9.42
C ALA A 616 13.22 6.00 9.99
N LEU A 617 13.41 5.79 11.30
CA LEU A 617 13.27 4.47 11.95
C LEU A 617 12.26 4.47 13.08
N CYS A 618 11.52 5.57 13.27
CA CYS A 618 10.53 5.70 14.33
C CYS A 618 9.53 4.54 14.26
N GLY A 619 9.21 3.98 15.42
CA GLY A 619 8.17 2.96 15.61
C GLY A 619 6.76 3.51 15.40
N VAL A 620 6.59 4.41 14.44
CA VAL A 620 5.45 5.27 14.18
C VAL A 620 5.34 5.31 12.64
N SER A 621 4.15 5.07 12.10
CA SER A 621 3.92 5.12 10.64
C SER A 621 3.92 6.57 10.16
N ALA A 622 4.67 6.85 9.10
CA ALA A 622 4.67 8.14 8.43
C ALA A 622 3.62 8.17 7.31
N GLU A 623 2.82 9.23 7.21
CA GLU A 623 1.81 9.47 6.17
C GLU A 623 1.83 10.94 5.67
N TRP A 624 1.15 11.22 4.55
CA TRP A 624 0.94 12.58 4.05
C TRP A 624 -0.37 13.14 4.62
N SER A 625 -0.30 14.33 5.19
CA SER A 625 -1.46 15.14 5.58
C SER A 625 -1.18 16.58 5.16
N ASP A 626 -2.05 17.17 4.33
CA ASP A 626 -1.99 18.58 3.89
C ASP A 626 -0.59 19.11 3.48
N ASP A 627 0.11 18.36 2.64
CA ASP A 627 1.45 18.65 2.10
C ASP A 627 2.66 18.51 3.06
N ASP A 628 2.43 18.11 4.32
CA ASP A 628 3.49 17.89 5.32
C ASP A 628 3.62 16.42 5.74
N LEU A 629 4.83 16.05 6.19
CA LEU A 629 5.10 14.73 6.75
C LEU A 629 4.47 14.63 8.14
N SER A 630 3.54 13.70 8.31
CA SER A 630 2.93 13.40 9.60
C SER A 630 3.28 11.99 10.07
N PHE A 631 3.44 11.82 11.39
CA PHE A 631 3.74 10.56 12.05
C PHE A 631 2.60 10.19 12.98
N LYS A 632 2.12 8.95 12.91
CA LYS A 632 1.09 8.40 13.80
C LYS A 632 1.44 7.01 14.29
N PHE A 633 1.06 6.67 15.52
CA PHE A 633 1.20 5.29 15.98
C PHE A 633 0.33 4.36 15.12
N THR A 634 0.90 3.25 14.67
CA THR A 634 0.20 2.27 13.84
C THR A 634 -0.98 1.62 14.58
N HIS A 635 -0.88 1.50 15.90
CA HIS A 635 -1.93 0.92 16.72
C HIS A 635 -2.26 1.79 17.93
N LEU A 636 -3.55 2.07 18.11
CA LEU A 636 -4.06 2.89 19.22
C LEU A 636 -3.65 2.32 20.59
N ALA A 637 -3.70 1.00 20.76
CA ALA A 637 -3.31 0.36 22.01
C ALA A 637 -1.85 0.63 22.41
N ILE A 638 -0.94 0.81 21.45
CA ILE A 638 0.46 1.18 21.71
C ILE A 638 0.54 2.65 22.11
N ALA A 639 -0.18 3.53 21.41
CA ALA A 639 -0.24 4.96 21.77
C ALA A 639 -0.78 5.16 23.19
N GLU A 640 -1.85 4.46 23.55
CA GLU A 640 -2.44 4.54 24.89
C GLU A 640 -1.53 3.96 25.98
N GLN A 641 -0.77 2.91 25.69
CA GLN A 641 0.25 2.39 26.60
C GLN A 641 1.32 3.46 26.90
N PHE A 642 1.79 4.18 25.89
CA PHE A 642 2.77 5.25 26.08
C PHE A 642 2.17 6.48 26.78
N LEU A 643 0.92 6.84 26.47
CA LEU A 643 0.22 7.90 27.20
C LEU A 643 0.01 7.55 28.68
N ALA A 644 -0.37 6.30 28.97
CA ALA A 644 -0.52 5.82 30.34
C ALA A 644 0.81 5.87 31.11
N ARG A 645 1.92 5.48 30.46
CA ARG A 645 3.28 5.59 31.00
C ARG A 645 3.65 7.04 31.28
N GLN A 646 3.33 7.96 30.37
CA GLN A 646 3.55 9.39 30.58
C GLN A 646 2.82 9.88 31.83
N VAL A 647 1.56 9.51 32.01
CA VAL A 647 0.81 9.90 33.21
C VAL A 647 1.47 9.33 34.48
N ALA A 648 1.87 8.05 34.46
CA ALA A 648 2.45 7.36 35.61
C ALA A 648 3.81 7.90 36.08
N ARG A 649 4.64 8.37 35.13
CA ARG A 649 5.96 8.95 35.44
C ARG A 649 5.89 10.39 35.96
N LEU A 650 4.82 11.13 35.62
CA LEU A 650 4.69 12.53 36.00
C LEU A 650 4.36 12.70 37.49
N PRO A 651 4.86 13.76 38.15
CA PRO A 651 4.38 14.15 39.47
C PRO A 651 2.86 14.38 39.46
N ILE A 652 2.17 14.02 40.56
CA ILE A 652 0.69 14.07 40.67
C ILE A 652 0.08 15.38 40.14
N LYS A 653 0.70 16.53 40.44
CA LYS A 653 0.19 17.83 39.95
C LYS A 653 0.20 17.92 38.42
N GLN A 654 1.28 17.48 37.78
CA GLN A 654 1.43 17.50 36.32
C GLN A 654 0.56 16.43 35.66
N ALA A 655 0.48 15.24 36.25
CA ALA A 655 -0.44 14.18 35.81
C ALA A 655 -1.90 14.67 35.81
N VAL A 656 -2.34 15.35 36.87
CA VAL A 656 -3.67 15.97 36.93
C VAL A 656 -3.84 17.04 35.85
N THR A 657 -2.84 17.91 35.63
CA THR A 657 -2.90 18.91 34.55
C THR A 657 -3.05 18.26 33.17
N LEU A 658 -2.35 17.15 32.91
CA LEU A 658 -2.46 16.40 31.67
C LEU A 658 -3.87 15.79 31.51
N LEU A 659 -4.38 15.10 32.53
CA LEU A 659 -5.69 14.46 32.50
C LEU A 659 -6.87 15.45 32.42
N LEU A 660 -6.66 16.71 32.83
CA LEU A 660 -7.63 17.80 32.64
C LEU A 660 -7.65 18.33 31.20
N ALA A 661 -6.55 18.18 30.46
CA ALA A 661 -6.41 18.67 29.09
C ALA A 661 -6.71 17.58 28.05
N VAL A 662 -6.44 16.32 28.38
CA VAL A 662 -6.51 15.18 27.46
C VAL A 662 -7.51 14.16 27.99
N PRO A 663 -8.55 13.78 27.20
CA PRO A 663 -9.45 12.71 27.58
C PRO A 663 -8.75 11.36 27.38
N ILE A 664 -8.96 10.43 28.31
CA ILE A 664 -8.43 9.06 28.20
C ILE A 664 -9.57 8.07 27.99
N SER A 665 -9.26 6.96 27.31
CA SER A 665 -10.17 5.84 27.13
C SER A 665 -10.18 4.91 28.36
N ALA A 666 -11.13 3.97 28.38
CA ALA A 666 -11.18 2.90 29.37
C ALA A 666 -9.91 2.01 29.37
N LEU A 667 -9.31 1.76 28.19
CA LEU A 667 -8.07 1.00 28.08
C LEU A 667 -6.90 1.79 28.71
N CYS A 668 -6.72 3.06 28.32
CA CYS A 668 -5.69 3.93 28.90
C CYS A 668 -5.85 4.06 30.44
N ALA A 669 -7.07 4.21 30.95
CA ALA A 669 -7.32 4.26 32.40
C ALA A 669 -6.88 2.99 33.14
N ARG A 670 -7.17 1.79 32.60
CA ARG A 670 -6.66 0.52 33.16
C ARG A 670 -5.14 0.48 33.20
N LEU A 671 -4.51 0.91 32.11
CA LEU A 671 -3.04 0.92 31.98
C LEU A 671 -2.42 1.90 32.99
N ILE A 672 -3.00 3.10 33.16
CA ILE A 672 -2.57 4.06 34.18
C ILE A 672 -2.65 3.43 35.57
N VAL A 673 -3.76 2.78 35.93
CA VAL A 673 -3.92 2.14 37.25
C VAL A 673 -2.87 1.06 37.48
N SER A 674 -2.61 0.22 36.47
CA SER A 674 -1.61 -0.86 36.51
C SER A 674 -0.18 -0.31 36.66
N MET A 675 0.19 0.67 35.84
CA MET A 675 1.52 1.29 35.86
C MET A 675 1.74 2.13 37.11
N TRP A 676 0.73 2.88 37.57
CA TRP A 676 0.85 3.74 38.75
C TRP A 676 1.20 2.93 40.00
N ARG A 677 0.58 1.77 40.19
CA ARG A 677 0.90 0.85 41.28
C ARG A 677 2.35 0.37 41.22
N THR A 678 2.84 0.10 40.01
CA THR A 678 4.18 -0.43 39.77
C THR A 678 5.26 0.65 39.92
N GLU A 679 5.07 1.82 39.33
CA GLU A 679 6.07 2.90 39.28
C GLU A 679 6.07 3.76 40.55
N GLN A 680 4.90 4.07 41.12
CA GLN A 680 4.78 4.92 42.31
C GLN A 680 4.69 4.13 43.62
N LEU A 681 4.58 2.78 43.55
CA LEU A 681 4.40 1.88 44.71
C LEU A 681 3.21 2.29 45.60
N LYS A 682 2.18 2.87 45.00
CA LYS A 682 1.00 3.43 45.68
C LYS A 682 -0.26 3.10 44.90
N GLU A 683 -1.38 2.99 45.62
CA GLU A 683 -2.69 2.97 44.97
C GLU A 683 -3.01 4.33 44.32
N PRO A 684 -3.72 4.36 43.18
CA PRO A 684 -4.05 5.59 42.44
C PRO A 684 -5.09 6.48 43.14
N HIS A 685 -5.46 6.18 44.39
CA HIS A 685 -6.43 6.95 45.18
C HIS A 685 -6.02 8.44 45.31
N GLU A 686 -4.74 8.72 45.54
CA GLU A 686 -4.21 10.09 45.65
C GLU A 686 -4.38 10.87 44.33
N LEU A 687 -4.15 10.20 43.19
CA LEU A 687 -4.32 10.79 41.86
C LEU A 687 -5.79 11.10 41.59
N ILE A 688 -6.69 10.14 41.83
CA ILE A 688 -8.13 10.33 41.61
C ILE A 688 -8.68 11.44 42.53
N ALA A 689 -8.29 11.47 43.80
CA ALA A 689 -8.70 12.52 44.73
C ALA A 689 -8.18 13.91 44.35
N ALA A 690 -6.97 14.00 43.77
CA ALA A 690 -6.44 15.25 43.25
C ALA A 690 -7.19 15.70 41.99
N LEU A 691 -7.45 14.79 41.05
CA LEU A 691 -8.20 15.08 39.83
C LEU A 691 -9.66 15.48 40.14
N GLN A 692 -10.34 14.76 41.03
CA GLN A 692 -11.69 15.08 41.50
C GLN A 692 -11.77 16.51 42.06
N ARG A 693 -10.80 16.92 42.88
CA ARG A 693 -10.75 18.30 43.42
C ARG A 693 -10.61 19.33 42.30
N SER A 694 -9.74 19.09 41.33
CA SER A 694 -9.56 20.01 40.21
C SER A 694 -10.81 20.13 39.34
N VAL A 695 -11.43 19.01 38.95
CA VAL A 695 -12.67 18.99 38.15
C VAL A 695 -13.83 19.66 38.90
N THR A 696 -13.89 19.51 40.22
CA THR A 696 -14.93 20.17 41.05
C THR A 696 -14.73 21.67 41.14
N ASN A 697 -13.48 22.14 41.09
CA ASN A 697 -13.14 23.56 41.16
C ASN A 697 -13.27 24.29 39.81
N THR A 698 -13.34 23.54 38.70
CA THR A 698 -13.57 24.12 37.37
C THR A 698 -15.04 24.54 37.22
N GLU A 699 -15.27 25.82 36.95
CA GLU A 699 -16.59 26.37 36.60
C GLU A 699 -16.51 27.18 35.30
N PRO A 700 -17.52 27.08 34.39
CA PRO A 700 -18.70 26.22 34.48
C PRO A 700 -18.37 24.73 34.30
N PHE A 701 -19.20 23.85 34.86
CA PHE A 701 -19.04 22.40 34.66
C PHE A 701 -19.54 21.98 33.28
N GLU A 702 -18.62 21.49 32.45
CA GLU A 702 -18.93 20.89 31.16
C GLU A 702 -18.73 19.36 31.25
N HIS A 703 -19.80 18.59 31.07
CA HIS A 703 -19.77 17.12 31.15
C HIS A 703 -18.84 16.50 30.09
N ARG A 704 -18.67 17.14 28.92
CA ARG A 704 -17.73 16.71 27.87
C ARG A 704 -16.31 17.21 28.06
N SER A 705 -15.98 17.81 29.21
CA SER A 705 -14.61 18.24 29.47
C SER A 705 -13.68 17.02 29.58
N PRO A 706 -12.45 17.10 29.04
CA PRO A 706 -11.46 16.03 29.14
C PRO A 706 -11.25 15.53 30.56
N GLY A 707 -11.18 16.46 31.53
CA GLY A 707 -11.04 16.13 32.95
C GLY A 707 -12.16 15.28 33.53
N ALA A 708 -13.42 15.53 33.15
CA ALA A 708 -14.57 14.76 33.62
C ALA A 708 -14.57 13.34 33.06
N ILE A 709 -14.19 13.19 31.79
CA ILE A 709 -14.03 11.89 31.10
C ILE A 709 -12.91 11.09 31.77
N SER A 710 -11.73 11.69 31.87
CA SER A 710 -10.55 11.04 32.47
C SER A 710 -10.79 10.62 33.91
N LEU A 711 -11.50 11.45 34.69
CA LEU A 711 -11.89 11.12 36.06
C LEU A 711 -12.88 9.96 36.10
N GLY A 712 -13.89 9.93 35.23
CA GLY A 712 -14.87 8.85 35.18
C GLY A 712 -14.25 7.51 34.83
N GLU A 713 -13.39 7.47 33.81
CA GLU A 713 -12.69 6.24 33.40
C GLU A 713 -11.74 5.72 34.49
N LEU A 714 -10.96 6.59 35.15
CA LEU A 714 -10.11 6.18 36.27
C LEU A 714 -10.92 5.72 37.49
N TRP A 715 -12.00 6.44 37.82
CA TRP A 715 -12.85 6.09 38.94
C TRP A 715 -13.52 4.73 38.73
N SER A 716 -14.02 4.48 37.52
CA SER A 716 -14.62 3.19 37.12
C SER A 716 -13.66 2.03 37.35
N ASN A 717 -12.40 2.18 36.92
CA ASN A 717 -11.40 1.13 37.03
C ASN A 717 -10.88 0.87 38.45
N VAL A 718 -10.89 1.87 39.33
CA VAL A 718 -10.38 1.74 40.71
C VAL A 718 -11.50 1.39 41.69
N TYR A 719 -12.66 2.01 41.55
CA TYR A 719 -13.75 1.92 42.51
C TYR A 719 -14.98 1.20 41.97
N GLY A 720 -15.11 0.89 40.67
CA GLY A 720 -16.30 0.24 40.12
C GLY A 720 -16.48 -1.20 40.62
N THR A 721 -15.40 -1.99 40.61
CA THR A 721 -15.47 -3.44 40.82
C THR A 721 -15.13 -3.93 42.23
N VAL A 722 -14.57 -3.07 43.10
CA VAL A 722 -14.08 -3.44 44.44
C VAL A 722 -14.57 -2.47 45.51
N GLY A 723 -15.20 -2.99 46.57
CA GLY A 723 -15.40 -2.25 47.83
C GLY A 723 -16.67 -2.58 48.61
N ASP A 724 -16.51 -2.85 49.90
CA ASP A 724 -17.59 -2.91 50.90
C ASP A 724 -17.86 -1.54 51.56
N SER A 725 -17.06 -0.53 51.21
CA SER A 725 -17.16 0.84 51.74
C SER A 725 -18.01 1.74 50.84
N PRO A 726 -18.71 2.75 51.40
CA PRO A 726 -19.43 3.74 50.61
C PRO A 726 -18.52 4.45 49.60
N ARG A 727 -18.99 4.61 48.37
CA ARG A 727 -18.23 5.23 47.27
C ARG A 727 -18.95 6.49 46.79
N ILE A 728 -18.20 7.55 46.54
CA ILE A 728 -18.75 8.82 46.05
C ILE A 728 -18.01 9.21 44.77
N ALA A 729 -18.76 9.53 43.71
CA ALA A 729 -18.23 10.11 42.49
C ALA A 729 -18.97 11.40 42.16
N ARG A 730 -18.24 12.44 41.77
CA ARG A 730 -18.85 13.74 41.43
C ARG A 730 -18.35 14.25 40.09
N ARG A 731 -19.22 14.79 39.25
CA ARG A 731 -18.84 15.42 37.97
C ARG A 731 -18.01 14.50 37.06
N ILE A 732 -18.36 13.21 37.03
CA ILE A 732 -17.69 12.22 36.18
C ILE A 732 -18.46 12.02 34.88
N THR A 733 -17.73 11.66 33.83
CA THR A 733 -18.30 11.22 32.56
C THR A 733 -17.67 9.90 32.17
N VAL A 734 -18.47 8.89 31.85
CA VAL A 734 -17.99 7.53 31.52
C VAL A 734 -18.96 6.85 30.58
N ASP A 735 -18.45 6.14 29.58
CA ASP A 735 -19.31 5.46 28.61
C ASP A 735 -19.89 4.17 29.20
N TYR A 736 -19.09 3.40 29.93
CA TYR A 736 -19.52 2.18 30.59
C TYR A 736 -19.05 2.12 32.04
N LEU A 737 -19.99 2.08 32.98
CA LEU A 737 -19.72 1.94 34.40
C LEU A 737 -20.40 0.68 34.94
N GLU A 738 -19.60 -0.25 35.45
CA GLU A 738 -20.10 -1.42 36.16
C GLU A 738 -19.80 -1.31 37.66
N LEU A 739 -20.86 -1.36 38.46
CA LEU A 739 -20.79 -1.29 39.91
C LEU A 739 -20.98 -2.69 40.51
N ARG A 740 -19.95 -3.22 41.18
CA ARG A 740 -20.01 -4.48 41.94
C ARG A 740 -19.70 -4.24 43.42
N GLY A 741 -20.03 -5.22 44.27
CA GLY A 741 -19.85 -5.19 45.73
C GLY A 741 -21.14 -5.00 46.52
N THR A 742 -21.06 -4.75 47.83
CA THR A 742 -22.23 -4.62 48.73
C THR A 742 -22.33 -3.27 49.44
N ALA A 743 -21.95 -2.19 48.75
CA ALA A 743 -21.88 -0.85 49.34
C ALA A 743 -22.82 0.15 48.70
N GLN A 744 -23.08 1.25 49.42
CA GLN A 744 -23.77 2.42 48.88
C GLN A 744 -22.86 3.19 47.91
N VAL A 745 -23.38 3.60 46.77
CA VAL A 745 -22.69 4.43 45.77
C VAL A 745 -23.47 5.71 45.54
N ASP A 746 -22.85 6.86 45.82
CA ASP A 746 -23.43 8.18 45.59
C ASP A 746 -22.79 8.81 44.34
N LEU A 747 -23.58 9.00 43.29
CA LEU A 747 -23.21 9.71 42.07
C LEU A 747 -23.84 11.10 42.07
N ASP A 748 -23.03 12.14 41.88
CA ASP A 748 -23.49 13.54 41.81
C ASP A 748 -22.99 14.21 40.53
N GLN A 749 -23.88 14.83 39.76
CA GLN A 749 -23.54 15.50 38.50
C GLN A 749 -22.82 14.60 37.48
N ALA A 750 -23.14 13.31 37.44
CA ALA A 750 -22.49 12.33 36.55
C ALA A 750 -23.22 12.19 35.20
N TYR A 751 -22.47 11.97 34.12
CA TYR A 751 -22.98 11.58 32.81
C TYR A 751 -22.51 10.16 32.47
N ILE A 752 -23.45 9.22 32.29
CA ILE A 752 -23.12 7.82 32.05
C ILE A 752 -23.93 7.30 30.87
N GLN A 753 -23.28 6.75 29.84
CA GLN A 753 -24.05 6.14 28.74
C GLN A 753 -24.65 4.80 29.19
N HIS A 754 -23.85 3.91 29.77
CA HIS A 754 -24.31 2.61 30.24
C HIS A 754 -23.85 2.33 31.68
N LEU A 755 -24.81 2.20 32.59
CA LEU A 755 -24.58 1.90 34.01
C LEU A 755 -25.11 0.51 34.35
N VAL A 756 -24.24 -0.43 34.71
CA VAL A 756 -24.62 -1.77 35.15
C VAL A 756 -24.49 -1.85 36.67
N VAL A 757 -25.55 -2.27 37.35
CA VAL A 757 -25.57 -2.39 38.82
C VAL A 757 -25.63 -3.86 39.23
N GLY A 758 -24.56 -4.31 39.87
CA GLY A 758 -24.45 -5.64 40.45
C GLY A 758 -25.29 -5.84 41.72
N PRO A 759 -25.42 -7.09 42.19
CA PRO A 759 -26.21 -7.42 43.36
C PRO A 759 -25.63 -6.80 44.64
N GLY A 760 -26.49 -6.29 45.53
CA GLY A 760 -26.10 -5.73 46.82
C GLY A 760 -25.68 -4.25 46.81
N ILE A 761 -25.65 -3.60 45.66
CA ILE A 761 -25.38 -2.17 45.53
C ILE A 761 -26.63 -1.34 45.82
N GLN A 762 -26.46 -0.26 46.60
CA GLN A 762 -27.48 0.78 46.74
C GLN A 762 -26.98 2.06 46.09
N LEU A 763 -27.64 2.48 45.01
CA LEU A 763 -27.24 3.59 44.16
C LEU A 763 -28.09 4.82 44.46
N ARG A 764 -27.44 5.93 44.79
CA ARG A 764 -28.04 7.26 44.89
C ARG A 764 -27.51 8.16 43.78
N MET A 765 -28.39 8.74 42.99
CA MET A 765 -28.03 9.67 41.91
C MET A 765 -28.61 11.06 42.17
N ARG A 766 -27.79 12.10 41.98
CA ARG A 766 -28.18 13.50 42.12
C ARG A 766 -27.73 14.29 40.90
N SER A 767 -28.66 14.97 40.22
CA SER A 767 -28.37 15.78 39.02
C SER A 767 -27.55 15.01 37.96
N CYS A 768 -27.81 13.72 37.81
CA CYS A 768 -27.10 12.83 36.89
C CYS A 768 -27.88 12.67 35.58
N ARG A 769 -27.21 12.14 34.56
CA ARG A 769 -27.87 11.66 33.35
C ARG A 769 -27.32 10.29 33.00
N VAL A 770 -28.18 9.28 33.07
CA VAL A 770 -27.86 7.90 32.70
C VAL A 770 -28.69 7.53 31.47
N GLU A 771 -28.03 7.21 30.36
CA GLU A 771 -28.76 6.85 29.13
C GLU A 771 -29.40 5.46 29.25
N LEU A 772 -28.64 4.47 29.73
CA LEU A 772 -29.11 3.11 30.02
C LEU A 772 -28.65 2.66 31.40
N LEU A 773 -29.60 2.29 32.26
CA LEU A 773 -29.37 1.64 33.54
C LEU A 773 -29.74 0.16 33.45
N ASP A 774 -28.79 -0.74 33.68
CA ASP A 774 -29.01 -2.19 33.73
C ASP A 774 -29.07 -2.69 35.18
N LEU A 775 -30.28 -3.10 35.58
CA LEU A 775 -30.60 -3.70 36.87
C LEU A 775 -30.87 -5.21 36.76
N SER A 776 -30.62 -5.85 35.62
CA SER A 776 -30.91 -7.28 35.36
C SER A 776 -30.26 -8.21 36.39
N ASN A 777 -29.09 -7.85 36.90
CA ASN A 777 -28.35 -8.63 37.90
C ASN A 777 -28.44 -8.08 39.33
N SER A 778 -29.22 -7.00 39.54
CA SER A 778 -29.34 -6.32 40.83
C SER A 778 -30.37 -6.95 41.78
N SER A 779 -30.34 -6.56 43.06
CA SER A 779 -31.36 -6.89 44.07
C SER A 779 -32.48 -5.84 44.12
N GLU A 780 -33.67 -6.23 44.57
CA GLU A 780 -34.78 -5.30 44.83
C GLU A 780 -34.30 -4.15 45.76
N GLY A 781 -34.63 -2.91 45.40
CA GLY A 781 -34.20 -1.71 46.14
C GLY A 781 -32.79 -1.20 45.81
N ALA A 782 -32.24 -1.55 44.64
CA ALA A 782 -30.94 -1.04 44.18
C ALA A 782 -30.89 0.49 44.02
N LEU A 783 -32.02 1.17 43.84
CA LEU A 783 -32.10 2.63 43.71
C LEU A 783 -32.59 3.29 45.00
N ILE A 784 -31.90 4.33 45.46
CA ILE A 784 -32.27 5.12 46.64
C ILE A 784 -33.05 6.37 46.20
N GLY A 785 -34.27 6.54 46.72
CA GLY A 785 -35.09 7.74 46.53
C GLY A 785 -35.41 8.01 45.06
N ASP A 786 -35.30 9.28 44.65
CA ASP A 786 -35.67 9.77 43.31
C ASP A 786 -34.61 9.48 42.22
N SER A 787 -33.70 8.53 42.45
CA SER A 787 -32.61 8.23 41.52
C SER A 787 -33.12 7.80 40.14
N HIS A 788 -34.27 7.12 40.06
CA HIS A 788 -34.89 6.69 38.81
C HIS A 788 -35.18 7.85 37.85
N LYS A 789 -35.42 9.08 38.35
CA LYS A 789 -35.70 10.27 37.52
C LYS A 789 -34.50 10.74 36.70
N GLN A 790 -33.30 10.23 36.99
CA GLN A 790 -32.06 10.57 36.30
C GLN A 790 -31.75 9.62 35.11
N VAL A 791 -32.63 8.66 34.85
CA VAL A 791 -32.42 7.55 33.90
C VAL A 791 -33.33 7.72 32.68
N LEU A 792 -32.80 7.51 31.48
CA LEU A 792 -33.57 7.55 30.23
C LEU A 792 -34.13 6.18 29.85
N GLN A 793 -33.35 5.11 30.03
CA GLN A 793 -33.74 3.73 29.75
C GLN A 793 -33.33 2.83 30.91
N LEU A 794 -34.20 1.89 31.30
CA LEU A 794 -33.98 0.93 32.36
C LEU A 794 -34.13 -0.50 31.82
N LEU A 795 -33.07 -1.30 31.90
CA LEU A 795 -33.11 -2.74 31.63
C LEU A 795 -33.29 -3.51 32.94
N THR A 796 -34.36 -4.28 33.03
CA THR A 796 -34.62 -5.23 34.12
C THR A 796 -34.50 -6.67 33.63
N ARG A 797 -34.71 -7.67 34.49
CA ARG A 797 -34.74 -9.09 34.07
C ARG A 797 -35.85 -9.40 33.07
N SER A 798 -36.94 -8.65 33.10
CA SER A 798 -38.16 -8.94 32.36
C SER A 798 -38.37 -8.04 31.15
N GLU A 799 -37.86 -6.81 31.17
CA GLU A 799 -38.17 -5.81 30.15
C GLU A 799 -37.13 -4.68 30.06
N LEU A 800 -37.13 -4.00 28.91
CA LEU A 800 -36.47 -2.71 28.70
C LEU A 800 -37.53 -1.61 28.78
N ALA A 801 -37.54 -0.84 29.86
CA ALA A 801 -38.42 0.29 30.07
C ALA A 801 -37.78 1.58 29.55
N VAL A 802 -38.53 2.35 28.74
CA VAL A 802 -38.07 3.62 28.17
C VAL A 802 -39.03 4.73 28.61
N GLY A 803 -38.46 5.83 29.12
CA GLY A 803 -39.21 6.98 29.60
C GLY A 803 -39.62 6.89 31.09
N PRO A 804 -39.91 8.04 31.73
CA PRO A 804 -40.11 8.12 33.18
C PRO A 804 -41.20 7.19 33.71
N TRP A 805 -42.35 7.13 33.04
CA TRP A 805 -43.48 6.33 33.49
C TRP A 805 -43.22 4.82 33.36
N SER A 806 -42.69 4.37 32.22
CA SER A 806 -42.32 2.96 32.03
C SER A 806 -41.29 2.52 33.06
N ILE A 807 -40.35 3.40 33.41
CA ILE A 807 -39.33 3.16 34.43
C ILE A 807 -39.98 3.05 35.82
N GLU A 808 -40.88 3.95 36.18
CA GLU A 808 -41.63 3.89 37.45
C GLU A 808 -42.45 2.60 37.55
N ARG A 809 -43.12 2.18 36.47
CA ARG A 809 -43.86 0.92 36.40
C ARG A 809 -42.95 -0.29 36.57
N ALA A 810 -41.83 -0.33 35.84
CA ALA A 810 -40.86 -1.42 35.92
C ALA A 810 -40.23 -1.55 37.32
N LEU A 811 -40.15 -0.43 38.06
CA LEU A 811 -39.67 -0.38 39.46
C LEU A 811 -40.77 -0.64 40.50
N GLY A 812 -42.03 -0.82 40.09
CA GLY A 812 -43.17 -0.97 40.99
C GLY A 812 -43.50 0.30 41.79
N LEU A 813 -43.10 1.47 41.29
CA LEU A 813 -43.32 2.79 41.89
C LEU A 813 -44.54 3.52 41.31
N ALA A 814 -45.02 3.09 40.13
CA ALA A 814 -46.21 3.67 39.54
C ALA A 814 -47.44 3.35 40.40
N GLU A 815 -48.08 4.39 40.94
CA GLU A 815 -49.48 4.28 41.39
C GLU A 815 -50.36 4.04 40.15
N ASP A 816 -51.49 3.32 40.30
CA ASP A 816 -52.45 3.09 39.22
C ASP A 816 -52.91 4.43 38.63
N SER A 817 -52.18 4.92 37.62
CA SER A 817 -52.42 6.21 37.00
C SER A 817 -53.76 6.13 36.28
N ASN A 818 -54.70 6.99 36.70
CA ASN A 818 -55.96 7.18 36.00
C ASN A 818 -55.66 7.45 34.52
N GLY A 819 -56.13 6.60 33.61
CA GLY A 819 -55.92 6.76 32.16
C GLY A 819 -56.33 8.14 31.58
N GLY A 820 -57.03 8.97 32.37
CA GLY A 820 -57.29 10.37 32.05
C GLY A 820 -56.05 11.28 32.04
N GLU A 821 -55.01 11.00 32.82
CA GLU A 821 -53.79 11.84 32.83
C GLU A 821 -52.93 11.61 31.57
N ILE A 822 -52.77 10.34 31.19
CA ILE A 822 -52.08 9.92 29.94
C ILE A 822 -52.81 10.50 28.72
N ASP A 823 -54.14 10.38 28.69
CA ASP A 823 -54.95 10.92 27.60
C ASP A 823 -54.85 12.45 27.53
N SER A 824 -54.83 13.14 28.68
CA SER A 824 -54.66 14.60 28.75
C SER A 824 -53.27 15.05 28.26
N TYR A 825 -52.22 14.31 28.64
CA TYR A 825 -50.86 14.56 28.19
C TYR A 825 -50.72 14.46 26.66
N PHE A 826 -51.21 13.37 26.06
CA PHE A 826 -51.12 13.21 24.61
C PHE A 826 -52.01 14.21 23.86
N LYS A 827 -53.21 14.49 24.36
CA LYS A 827 -54.10 15.52 23.77
C LYS A 827 -53.47 16.90 23.79
N SER A 828 -52.88 17.31 24.91
CA SER A 828 -52.22 18.62 25.03
C SER A 828 -50.99 18.72 24.12
N HIS A 829 -50.17 17.69 24.00
CA HIS A 829 -49.00 17.70 23.10
C HIS A 829 -49.37 17.69 21.62
N ILE A 830 -50.42 16.95 21.21
CA ILE A 830 -50.95 17.02 19.84
C ILE A 830 -51.44 18.44 19.54
N ALA A 831 -52.09 19.10 20.49
CA ALA A 831 -52.62 20.45 20.33
C ALA A 831 -51.54 21.54 20.30
N LEU A 832 -50.49 21.40 21.11
CA LEU A 832 -49.36 22.33 21.19
C LEU A 832 -48.35 22.14 20.05
N SER A 833 -48.40 21.02 19.32
CA SER A 833 -47.51 20.73 18.20
C SER A 833 -47.71 21.77 17.09
N ARG A 834 -46.67 22.57 16.81
CA ARG A 834 -46.69 23.64 15.79
C ARG A 834 -46.78 23.13 14.33
N GLY A 835 -46.82 21.81 14.14
CA GLY A 835 -46.90 21.15 12.83
C GLY A 835 -47.76 19.87 12.89
N PRO A 836 -48.03 19.25 11.73
CA PRO A 836 -48.82 18.02 11.68
C PRO A 836 -48.07 16.86 12.36
N VAL A 837 -48.71 16.20 13.32
CA VAL A 837 -48.18 14.97 13.92
C VAL A 837 -48.32 13.83 12.90
N ILE A 838 -47.21 13.40 12.30
CA ILE A 838 -47.18 12.34 11.27
C ILE A 838 -46.52 11.10 11.88
N VAL A 839 -47.22 9.97 11.81
CA VAL A 839 -46.75 8.68 12.33
C VAL A 839 -46.87 7.59 11.28
N ILE A 840 -46.17 6.48 11.47
CA ILE A 840 -46.26 5.31 10.60
C ILE A 840 -47.65 4.67 10.76
N ALA A 841 -48.33 4.40 9.66
CA ALA A 841 -49.74 3.96 9.68
C ALA A 841 -49.96 2.58 10.30
N ARG A 842 -48.91 1.75 10.37
CA ARG A 842 -48.99 0.36 10.84
C ARG A 842 -49.05 0.27 12.37
N ASP A 843 -48.24 1.06 13.05
CA ASP A 843 -47.91 0.95 14.47
C ASP A 843 -47.92 2.31 15.20
N PHE A 844 -48.29 3.38 14.49
CA PHE A 844 -48.33 4.74 15.01
C PHE A 844 -47.00 5.24 15.60
N SER A 845 -45.87 4.62 15.24
CA SER A 845 -44.57 5.07 15.71
C SER A 845 -44.13 6.36 15.00
N PRO A 846 -43.35 7.23 15.68
CA PRO A 846 -42.77 8.40 15.04
C PRO A 846 -41.77 7.98 13.95
N ASP A 847 -41.78 8.70 12.82
CA ASP A 847 -40.92 8.42 11.67
C ASP A 847 -39.56 9.13 11.79
N GLY A 848 -38.85 8.91 12.91
CA GLY A 848 -37.53 9.49 13.17
C GLY A 848 -37.49 11.00 13.40
N GLU A 849 -38.64 11.70 13.41
CA GLU A 849 -38.74 13.12 13.74
C GLU A 849 -38.53 13.36 15.24
N VAL A 850 -37.45 14.07 15.60
CA VAL A 850 -37.11 14.43 16.99
C VAL A 850 -38.23 15.22 17.69
N SER A 851 -39.05 15.96 16.93
CA SER A 851 -40.21 16.70 17.44
C SER A 851 -41.33 15.84 18.00
N LEU A 852 -41.31 14.53 17.76
CA LEU A 852 -42.33 13.58 18.23
C LEU A 852 -41.82 12.67 19.37
N ASN A 853 -40.66 12.98 19.97
CA ASN A 853 -40.12 12.19 21.09
C ASN A 853 -41.04 12.14 22.32
N TRP A 854 -41.94 13.11 22.48
CA TRP A 854 -42.96 13.11 23.54
C TRP A 854 -43.92 11.91 23.44
N ILE A 855 -44.08 11.29 22.26
CA ILE A 855 -44.88 10.06 22.08
C ILE A 855 -44.33 8.91 22.93
N LEU A 856 -43.02 8.90 23.19
CA LEU A 856 -42.36 7.83 23.92
C LEU A 856 -42.43 8.03 25.44
N GLU A 857 -42.98 9.14 25.95
CA GLU A 857 -42.96 9.46 27.38
C GLU A 857 -43.73 8.44 28.24
N TYR A 858 -44.87 7.95 27.74
CA TYR A 858 -45.68 6.88 28.36
C TYR A 858 -45.52 5.51 27.64
N GLY A 859 -44.56 5.40 26.72
CA GLY A 859 -44.34 4.20 25.92
C GLY A 859 -45.24 4.10 24.68
N LEU A 860 -44.76 3.31 23.71
CA LEU A 860 -45.42 3.17 22.41
C LEU A 860 -46.79 2.48 22.53
N ASP A 861 -46.95 1.56 23.47
CA ASP A 861 -48.19 0.81 23.66
C ASP A 861 -49.32 1.71 24.17
N GLU A 862 -49.04 2.56 25.16
CA GLU A 862 -50.02 3.53 25.67
C GLU A 862 -50.38 4.58 24.62
N TRP A 863 -49.41 5.02 23.81
CA TRP A 863 -49.69 5.88 22.65
C TRP A 863 -50.58 5.20 21.62
N GLN A 864 -50.28 3.95 21.26
CA GLN A 864 -51.10 3.18 20.31
C GLN A 864 -52.51 2.98 20.85
N ASP A 865 -52.65 2.68 22.13
CA ASP A 865 -53.93 2.48 22.78
C ASP A 865 -54.71 3.79 22.92
N PHE A 866 -54.02 4.90 23.22
CA PHE A 866 -54.57 6.25 23.15
C PHE A 866 -55.13 6.54 21.74
N ILE A 867 -54.34 6.35 20.68
CA ILE A 867 -54.77 6.60 19.30
C ILE A 867 -55.96 5.72 18.93
N ARG A 868 -55.90 4.42 19.20
CA ARG A 868 -56.98 3.47 18.87
C ARG A 868 -58.27 3.79 19.62
N ARG A 869 -58.17 4.10 20.91
CA ARG A 869 -59.31 4.45 21.77
C ARG A 869 -59.96 5.75 21.30
N ASN A 870 -59.18 6.82 21.17
CA ASN A 870 -59.68 8.13 20.75
C ASN A 870 -60.12 8.14 19.28
N GLN A 871 -59.59 7.25 18.42
CA GLN A 871 -60.11 7.05 17.06
C GLN A 871 -61.48 6.36 17.07
N ARG A 872 -61.68 5.33 17.92
CA ARG A 872 -62.98 4.65 18.07
C ARG A 872 -64.05 5.58 18.64
N GLU A 873 -63.66 6.44 19.58
CA GLU A 873 -64.50 7.48 20.17
C GLU A 873 -64.73 8.66 19.22
N GLY A 874 -64.00 8.70 18.10
CA GLY A 874 -64.15 9.72 17.07
C GLY A 874 -63.52 11.07 17.42
N GLU A 875 -62.67 11.12 18.45
CA GLU A 875 -61.93 12.30 18.90
C GLU A 875 -60.66 12.56 18.06
N ILE A 876 -60.10 11.51 17.44
CA ILE A 876 -58.95 11.59 16.54
C ILE A 876 -59.34 11.14 15.12
N THR A 877 -58.85 11.88 14.12
CA THR A 877 -58.88 11.50 12.71
C THR A 877 -57.49 11.22 12.18
N LEU A 878 -57.34 10.10 11.46
CA LEU A 878 -56.11 9.72 10.77
C LEU A 878 -56.25 10.02 9.27
N GLU A 879 -55.48 10.99 8.77
CA GLU A 879 -55.45 11.36 7.35
C GLU A 879 -54.24 10.72 6.66
N LYS A 880 -54.41 10.06 5.52
CA LYS A 880 -53.26 9.51 4.77
C LYS A 880 -52.39 10.65 4.24
N VAL A 881 -51.07 10.51 4.39
CA VAL A 881 -50.08 11.46 3.85
C VAL A 881 -49.29 10.79 2.75
N ASN A 882 -49.22 11.43 1.57
CA ASN A 882 -48.35 11.01 0.49
C ASN A 882 -46.91 11.45 0.81
N ALA A 883 -46.11 10.53 1.35
CA ALA A 883 -44.68 10.70 1.61
C ALA A 883 -43.92 9.47 1.08
N GLY A 884 -42.67 9.65 0.67
CA GLY A 884 -41.80 8.52 0.31
C GLY A 884 -41.51 7.62 1.51
N GLY A 885 -41.49 6.30 1.29
CA GLY A 885 -41.20 5.29 2.33
C GLY A 885 -42.43 4.55 2.84
N ARG A 886 -42.42 4.13 4.11
CA ARG A 886 -43.54 3.43 4.77
C ARG A 886 -44.79 4.30 4.77
N LEU A 887 -45.97 3.68 4.70
CA LEU A 887 -47.25 4.37 4.64
C LEU A 887 -47.46 5.19 5.93
N LYS A 888 -47.69 6.51 5.81
CA LYS A 888 -47.80 7.43 6.96
C LYS A 888 -49.21 8.00 7.08
N VAL A 889 -49.61 8.30 8.31
CA VAL A 889 -50.87 8.99 8.63
C VAL A 889 -50.58 10.22 9.48
N ARG A 890 -51.36 11.27 9.23
CA ARG A 890 -51.40 12.48 10.04
C ARG A 890 -52.49 12.32 11.10
N VAL A 891 -52.13 12.51 12.35
CA VAL A 891 -53.02 12.50 13.50
C VAL A 891 -53.59 13.90 13.71
N ARG A 892 -54.91 14.03 13.83
CA ARG A 892 -55.59 15.30 14.17
C ARG A 892 -56.66 15.09 15.23
N LEU A 893 -56.71 15.98 16.22
CA LEU A 893 -57.82 16.09 17.16
C LEU A 893 -59.01 16.80 16.48
N LYS A 894 -60.22 16.25 16.65
CA LYS A 894 -61.47 16.79 16.07
C LYS A 894 -62.05 17.95 16.88
N GLN A 895 -61.81 17.98 18.19
CA GLN A 895 -62.21 19.09 19.04
C GLN A 895 -61.08 20.12 19.10
N LYS A 896 -61.40 21.39 18.80
CA LYS A 896 -60.54 22.50 19.25
C LYS A 896 -60.62 22.51 20.77
N ILE A 897 -59.49 22.27 21.44
CA ILE A 897 -59.36 22.63 22.85
C ILE A 897 -59.60 24.14 22.93
N THR A 898 -60.75 24.54 23.48
CA THR A 898 -60.96 25.91 23.91
C THR A 898 -59.96 26.18 25.03
N GLU A 899 -59.06 27.13 24.82
CA GLU A 899 -58.18 27.66 25.87
C GLU A 899 -59.06 28.26 26.97
N GLU A 900 -59.13 27.59 28.13
CA GLU A 900 -59.48 28.18 29.43
C GLU A 900 -58.24 28.18 30.32
#